data_AF-A0A9X3SJY6-F1
#
_entry.id   AF-A0A9X3SJY6-F1
#
_cell.length_a   1.000
_cell.length_b   1.000
_cell.length_c   1.000
_cell.angle_alpha   90.00
_cell.angle_beta   90.00
_cell.angle_gamma   90.00
#
_symmetry.space_group_name_H-M   'P 1'
#
loop_
_entity.id
_entity.type
_entity.pdbx_description
1 polymer ?
#
loop_
_entity_poly.entity_id
_entity_poly.type
_entity_poly.pdbx_seq_one_letter_code
_entity_poly.pdbx_strand_id
1 'polypeptide(L)'
;TTAGVGASADADASRAAVATADIDALRAALAAVAVVPKDAGAATKRRGTVVLGLDGSCAVGPLRAQHEVRAAAWVGATARERSRLARQEQLDDEVVRLQAKAEEVRETLRGLEAQAARATAEARALLGRDREHAAARSRLHTTEAAEEVARDAVRAAEEDVVSARAAARDARLVASSFQREHELPDRAGRQTLADRLTELRTQLRELRPPAERLARDRRQREAVESKLGAKEQGLAGAEAELALADEERERRAGELEMVKQLEGPDLLSVQDELDRTEPALTEVKAELKRLNDQGVELTKRAAVLDAQVEVVGGRLKAAAAGRNSALEALTLLGTHGLLALPGGSPEATLQAARELAGDRPPTDSLTHLNTRVSAQITALREALSPSRGYVVAQEYPGDDRDLVVVTVARSGDHQRVRELAEQLAAELESLKASISEQEQQLMRKWIVDGLADALAVRLAEVRDQVERTNRVLAACRTHFGIRVGLRWEIEAEAADALRETVALLSRGPGMLDADAQAQLGEQLQALIDAERDRGDGTTAEQIARALDYRAWHRFWVQVTRDGGPTRKLTNRLLVAGSGGERAIMLQLPLFAALAGFFDGAALPCPRALVLDEAFEGIDDAHARQMLEVLGELDLDFMMASYKLRPFVPTHRFALINLRRFRSQRVVVGQRSVWTGSQLLADE
;
A
#
# COMPACT_ATOMS: atom_id res chain seq x y z
N THR A 1 -73.95 -40.06 40.09
CA THR A 1 -73.45 -38.97 40.97
C THR A 1 -72.76 -37.94 40.09
N THR A 2 -73.54 -36.98 39.58
CA THR A 2 -73.50 -35.53 39.93
C THR A 2 -72.28 -34.82 39.35
N ALA A 3 -72.44 -34.11 38.21
CA ALA A 3 -72.59 -32.64 38.11
C ALA A 3 -71.23 -31.92 38.33
N GLY A 4 -70.73 -30.97 37.53
CA GLY A 4 -71.28 -30.03 36.58
C GLY A 4 -70.52 -28.70 36.76
N VAL A 5 -70.46 -27.85 35.72
CA VAL A 5 -70.03 -26.43 35.72
C VAL A 5 -68.50 -26.21 35.79
N GLY A 6 -67.83 -25.33 35.03
CA GLY A 6 -68.19 -24.29 34.07
C GLY A 6 -67.15 -23.13 34.09
N ALA A 7 -67.22 -22.25 33.08
CA ALA A 7 -66.65 -20.89 32.95
C ALA A 7 -65.18 -20.73 32.45
N SER A 8 -64.83 -19.74 31.60
CA SER A 8 -65.60 -18.74 30.81
C SER A 8 -64.69 -17.88 29.90
N ALA A 9 -65.32 -17.16 28.96
CA ALA A 9 -65.02 -15.81 28.42
C ALA A 9 -63.78 -15.66 27.50
N ASP A 10 -63.77 -14.92 26.39
CA ASP A 10 -64.55 -13.79 25.84
C ASP A 10 -64.32 -13.77 24.31
N ALA A 11 -64.93 -13.01 23.41
CA ALA A 11 -66.13 -12.18 23.29
C ALA A 11 -66.09 -11.72 21.82
N ASP A 12 -67.14 -11.96 21.03
CA ASP A 12 -67.36 -11.13 19.86
C ASP A 12 -68.85 -10.87 19.69
N ALA A 13 -69.19 -9.60 19.82
CA ALA A 13 -70.54 -9.11 20.02
C ALA A 13 -71.16 -8.69 18.68
N SER A 14 -71.91 -9.59 18.05
CA SER A 14 -72.95 -9.19 17.09
C SER A 14 -74.31 -9.45 17.72
N ARG A 15 -74.89 -8.42 18.35
CA ARG A 15 -76.29 -8.41 18.78
C ARG A 15 -77.19 -8.59 17.56
N ALA A 16 -77.60 -9.82 17.28
CA ALA A 16 -78.78 -10.07 16.46
C ALA A 16 -80.00 -9.64 17.27
N ALA A 17 -80.63 -8.53 16.86
CA ALA A 17 -81.93 -8.14 17.36
C ALA A 17 -82.89 -9.31 17.13
N VAL A 18 -83.35 -9.94 18.21
CA VAL A 18 -84.48 -10.88 18.13
C VAL A 18 -85.70 -10.03 17.81
N ALA A 19 -85.98 -9.89 16.52
CA ALA A 19 -87.24 -9.35 16.04
C ALA A 19 -88.34 -10.28 16.58
N THR A 20 -89.13 -9.79 17.53
CA THR A 20 -90.42 -10.39 17.85
C THR A 20 -91.30 -10.26 16.62
N ALA A 21 -91.25 -11.26 15.75
CA ALA A 21 -92.09 -11.32 14.58
C ALA A 21 -93.53 -11.53 15.05
N ASP A 22 -94.40 -10.57 14.73
CA ASP A 22 -95.83 -10.69 14.96
C ASP A 22 -96.35 -11.92 14.21
N ILE A 23 -96.76 -12.94 14.97
CA ILE A 23 -97.17 -14.25 14.46
C ILE A 23 -98.38 -14.10 13.53
N ASP A 24 -99.24 -13.11 13.76
CA ASP A 24 -100.41 -12.87 12.94
C ASP A 24 -100.05 -12.16 11.62
N ALA A 25 -99.05 -11.27 11.63
CA ALA A 25 -98.48 -10.70 10.40
C ALA A 25 -97.76 -11.76 9.55
N LEU A 26 -97.05 -12.69 10.18
CA LEU A 26 -96.40 -13.83 9.52
C LEU A 26 -97.41 -14.81 8.93
N ARG A 27 -98.50 -15.13 9.64
CA ARG A 27 -99.60 -15.94 9.09
C ARG A 27 -100.29 -15.26 7.92
N ALA A 28 -100.52 -13.95 7.99
CA ALA A 28 -101.11 -13.20 6.89
C ALA A 28 -100.19 -13.20 5.64
N ALA A 29 -98.88 -13.04 5.83
CA ALA A 29 -97.90 -13.12 4.75
C ALA A 29 -97.80 -14.53 4.15
N LEU A 30 -97.78 -15.58 4.98
CA LEU A 30 -97.75 -16.97 4.52
C LEU A 30 -99.05 -17.40 3.84
N ALA A 31 -100.21 -16.88 4.26
CA ALA A 31 -101.49 -17.12 3.60
C ALA A 31 -101.57 -16.49 2.20
N ALA A 32 -100.73 -15.49 1.91
CA ALA A 32 -100.60 -14.86 0.60
C ALA A 32 -99.59 -15.59 -0.33
N VAL A 33 -99.02 -16.73 0.11
CA VAL A 33 -98.10 -17.56 -0.68
C VAL A 33 -98.77 -18.90 -1.01
N ALA A 34 -98.97 -19.20 -2.28
CA ALA A 34 -99.49 -20.48 -2.74
C ALA A 34 -98.34 -21.45 -3.08
N VAL A 35 -98.38 -22.68 -2.57
CA VAL A 35 -97.38 -23.71 -2.88
C VAL A 35 -97.98 -24.75 -3.82
N VAL A 36 -97.30 -25.03 -4.94
CA VAL A 36 -97.76 -25.95 -6.00
C VAL A 36 -96.72 -27.07 -6.19
N PRO A 37 -97.13 -28.33 -6.46
CA PRO A 37 -96.19 -29.43 -6.59
C PRO A 37 -95.21 -29.32 -7.77
N LYS A 38 -95.61 -28.72 -8.90
CA LYS A 38 -94.74 -28.41 -10.07
C LYS A 38 -95.29 -27.21 -10.85
N ASP A 39 -94.41 -26.50 -11.56
CA ASP A 39 -94.74 -25.38 -12.45
C ASP A 39 -95.64 -24.31 -11.80
N ALA A 40 -95.03 -23.50 -10.93
CA ALA A 40 -95.66 -22.28 -10.38
C ALA A 40 -96.21 -21.35 -11.47
N GLY A 41 -95.77 -21.53 -12.72
CA GLY A 41 -96.20 -20.74 -13.86
C GLY A 41 -97.59 -21.02 -14.42
N ALA A 42 -98.10 -22.25 -14.30
CA ALA A 42 -99.39 -22.62 -14.91
C ALA A 42 -100.61 -22.29 -14.03
N ALA A 43 -100.40 -21.95 -12.74
CA ALA A 43 -101.47 -21.84 -11.74
C ALA A 43 -102.11 -20.44 -11.58
N THR A 44 -101.77 -19.45 -12.40
CA THR A 44 -102.19 -18.05 -12.18
C THR A 44 -103.58 -17.71 -12.72
N LYS A 45 -104.63 -17.90 -11.89
CA LYS A 45 -105.95 -17.24 -12.05
C LYS A 45 -106.31 -16.22 -10.96
N ARG A 46 -105.41 -15.95 -9.99
CA ARG A 46 -105.59 -14.90 -8.97
C ARG A 46 -104.49 -13.86 -9.05
N ARG A 47 -104.85 -12.58 -9.21
CA ARG A 47 -103.92 -11.44 -9.16
C ARG A 47 -103.53 -11.18 -7.70
N GLY A 48 -102.22 -11.13 -7.41
CA GLY A 48 -101.67 -10.66 -6.13
C GLY A 48 -100.99 -11.69 -5.23
N THR A 49 -100.84 -12.95 -5.64
CA THR A 49 -100.33 -14.04 -4.78
C THR A 49 -98.96 -14.53 -5.27
N VAL A 50 -97.98 -14.65 -4.36
CA VAL A 50 -96.67 -15.29 -4.67
C VAL A 50 -96.90 -16.79 -4.79
N VAL A 51 -96.43 -17.42 -5.87
CA VAL A 51 -96.59 -18.87 -6.10
C VAL A 51 -95.21 -19.53 -6.11
N LEU A 52 -95.01 -20.55 -5.27
CA LEU A 52 -93.75 -21.30 -5.18
C LEU A 52 -94.00 -22.77 -5.53
N GLY A 53 -93.21 -23.30 -6.46
CA GLY A 53 -93.17 -24.70 -6.86
C GLY A 53 -92.18 -25.49 -6.03
N LEU A 54 -92.52 -26.73 -5.67
CA LEU A 54 -91.60 -27.64 -4.96
C LEU A 54 -90.40 -28.10 -5.81
N ASP A 55 -90.45 -27.83 -7.11
CA ASP A 55 -89.37 -28.01 -8.09
C ASP A 55 -88.43 -26.79 -8.21
N GLY A 56 -88.68 -25.74 -7.43
CA GLY A 56 -87.90 -24.50 -7.46
C GLY A 56 -88.39 -23.44 -8.42
N SER A 57 -89.51 -23.66 -9.09
CA SER A 57 -90.19 -22.62 -9.87
C SER A 57 -90.84 -21.59 -8.95
N CYS A 58 -90.80 -20.30 -9.30
CA CYS A 58 -91.43 -19.22 -8.55
C CYS A 58 -92.13 -18.26 -9.52
N ALA A 59 -93.32 -17.79 -9.16
CA ALA A 59 -94.04 -16.76 -9.89
C ALA A 59 -94.56 -15.67 -8.95
N VAL A 60 -94.22 -14.41 -9.26
CA VAL A 60 -94.72 -13.22 -8.55
C VAL A 60 -95.34 -12.28 -9.58
N GLY A 61 -96.66 -12.38 -9.75
CA GLY A 61 -97.34 -11.68 -10.83
C GLY A 61 -96.77 -12.08 -12.21
N PRO A 62 -96.22 -11.16 -13.01
CA PRO A 62 -95.61 -11.48 -14.31
C PRO A 62 -94.18 -12.03 -14.21
N LEU A 63 -93.50 -11.90 -13.06
CA LEU A 63 -92.12 -12.36 -12.88
C LEU A 63 -92.09 -13.87 -12.66
N ARG A 64 -91.22 -14.57 -13.41
CA ARG A 64 -90.95 -16.00 -13.25
C ARG A 64 -89.48 -16.23 -12.96
N ALA A 65 -89.18 -17.11 -12.00
CA ALA A 65 -87.83 -17.51 -11.64
C ALA A 65 -87.76 -19.03 -11.42
N GLN A 66 -86.57 -19.60 -11.57
CA GLN A 66 -86.29 -21.00 -11.28
C GLN A 66 -85.02 -21.08 -10.44
N HIS A 67 -85.08 -21.81 -9.34
CA HIS A 67 -83.97 -22.00 -8.42
C HIS A 67 -83.75 -23.49 -8.15
N GLU A 68 -82.50 -23.90 -7.98
CA GLU A 68 -82.19 -25.29 -7.63
C GLU A 68 -82.54 -25.55 -6.16
N VAL A 69 -83.63 -26.29 -5.91
CA VAL A 69 -84.04 -26.62 -4.54
C VAL A 69 -83.16 -27.75 -4.02
N ARG A 70 -82.15 -27.38 -3.24
CA ARG A 70 -81.41 -28.34 -2.43
C ARG A 70 -82.32 -28.90 -1.35
N ALA A 71 -82.36 -30.22 -1.20
CA ALA A 71 -83.11 -30.86 -0.13
C ALA A 71 -82.68 -30.28 1.23
N ALA A 72 -83.64 -30.03 2.12
CA ALA A 72 -83.37 -29.41 3.42
C ALA A 72 -82.36 -30.25 4.21
N ALA A 73 -81.13 -29.76 4.35
CA ALA A 73 -80.06 -30.52 5.00
C ALA A 73 -80.14 -30.49 6.54
N TRP A 74 -80.82 -29.48 7.09
CA TRP A 74 -80.73 -29.16 8.52
C TRP A 74 -82.09 -29.13 9.25
N VAL A 75 -83.20 -29.27 8.51
CA VAL A 75 -84.56 -29.16 9.07
C VAL A 75 -85.20 -30.55 9.14
N GLY A 76 -85.47 -31.02 10.36
CA GLY A 76 -86.00 -32.37 10.63
C GLY A 76 -84.91 -33.38 11.02
N ALA A 77 -85.29 -34.41 11.78
CA ALA A 77 -84.35 -35.43 12.25
C ALA A 77 -83.83 -36.33 11.11
N THR A 78 -84.71 -36.74 10.20
CA THR A 78 -84.39 -37.59 9.05
C THR A 78 -83.50 -36.90 8.01
N ALA A 79 -83.66 -35.59 7.84
CA ALA A 79 -82.88 -34.82 6.87
C ALA A 79 -81.45 -34.54 7.36
N ARG A 80 -81.29 -34.26 8.66
CA ARG A 80 -79.98 -34.17 9.33
C ARG A 80 -79.22 -35.49 9.28
N GLU A 81 -79.90 -36.60 9.49
CA GLU A 81 -79.29 -37.94 9.44
C GLU A 81 -78.76 -38.28 8.04
N ARG A 82 -79.55 -37.99 6.99
CA ARG A 82 -79.10 -38.17 5.59
C ARG A 82 -77.91 -37.28 5.23
N SER A 83 -77.91 -36.02 5.68
CA SER A 83 -76.78 -35.11 5.44
C SER A 83 -75.52 -35.53 6.18
N ARG A 84 -75.66 -36.12 7.38
CA ARG A 84 -74.54 -36.67 8.15
C ARG A 84 -73.92 -37.86 7.44
N LEU A 85 -74.74 -38.82 6.99
CA LEU A 85 -74.28 -40.00 6.26
C LEU A 85 -73.60 -39.63 4.94
N ALA A 86 -74.18 -38.72 4.16
CA ALA A 86 -73.56 -38.23 2.93
C ALA A 86 -72.23 -37.50 3.18
N ARG A 87 -72.12 -36.76 4.29
CA ARG A 87 -70.85 -36.11 4.66
C ARG A 87 -69.81 -37.12 5.13
N GLN A 88 -70.23 -38.18 5.81
CA GLN A 88 -69.35 -39.27 6.23
C GLN A 88 -68.77 -39.99 5.01
N GLU A 89 -69.62 -40.34 4.04
CA GLU A 89 -69.19 -40.99 2.79
C GLU A 89 -68.19 -40.12 2.00
N GLN A 90 -68.43 -38.81 1.89
CA GLN A 90 -67.48 -37.87 1.29
C GLN A 90 -66.12 -37.83 1.99
N LEU A 91 -66.13 -37.87 3.33
CA LEU A 91 -64.89 -37.86 4.12
C LEU A 91 -64.15 -39.20 3.98
N ASP A 92 -64.88 -40.31 3.94
CA ASP A 92 -64.30 -41.64 3.72
C ASP A 92 -63.61 -41.72 2.34
N ASP A 93 -64.25 -41.20 1.29
CA ASP A 93 -63.65 -41.08 -0.05
C ASP A 93 -62.40 -40.20 -0.08
N GLU A 94 -62.42 -39.09 0.66
CA GLU A 94 -61.30 -38.16 0.76
C GLU A 94 -60.11 -38.80 1.51
N VAL A 95 -60.37 -39.55 2.57
CA VAL A 95 -59.36 -40.32 3.30
C VAL A 95 -58.70 -41.35 2.39
N VAL A 96 -59.48 -42.13 1.64
CA VAL A 96 -58.95 -43.13 0.70
C VAL A 96 -58.05 -42.47 -0.36
N ARG A 97 -58.49 -41.34 -0.92
CA ARG A 97 -57.70 -40.59 -1.91
C ARG A 97 -56.39 -40.06 -1.34
N LEU A 98 -56.41 -39.53 -0.12
CA LEU A 98 -55.21 -39.01 0.55
C LEU A 98 -54.25 -40.14 0.95
N GLN A 99 -54.76 -41.30 1.36
CA GLN A 99 -53.95 -42.48 1.64
C GLN A 99 -53.24 -42.99 0.38
N ALA A 100 -53.92 -43.04 -0.77
CA ALA A 100 -53.31 -43.42 -2.04
C ALA A 100 -52.17 -42.47 -2.44
N LYS A 101 -52.39 -41.15 -2.31
CA LYS A 101 -51.34 -40.15 -2.58
C LYS A 101 -50.15 -40.25 -1.63
N ALA A 102 -50.41 -40.52 -0.35
CA ALA A 102 -49.34 -40.69 0.63
C ALA A 102 -48.48 -41.91 0.31
N GLU A 103 -49.06 -43.00 -0.18
CA GLU A 103 -48.32 -44.20 -0.56
C GLU A 103 -47.49 -43.99 -1.83
N GLU A 104 -48.02 -43.28 -2.83
CA GLU A 104 -47.28 -42.87 -4.04
C GLU A 104 -46.03 -42.03 -3.69
N VAL A 105 -46.17 -41.07 -2.76
CA VAL A 105 -45.04 -40.24 -2.30
C VAL A 105 -44.01 -41.07 -1.52
N ARG A 106 -44.45 -42.07 -0.73
CA ARG A 106 -43.52 -42.98 -0.03
C ARG A 106 -42.75 -43.87 -1.00
N GLU A 107 -43.38 -44.37 -2.05
CA GLU A 107 -42.70 -45.18 -3.08
C GLU A 107 -41.65 -44.37 -3.83
N THR A 108 -41.98 -43.15 -4.24
CA THR A 108 -41.02 -42.23 -4.89
C THR A 108 -39.83 -41.89 -3.98
N LEU A 109 -40.07 -41.63 -2.69
CA LEU A 109 -39.01 -41.39 -1.72
C LEU A 109 -38.07 -42.60 -1.58
N ARG A 110 -38.62 -43.82 -1.42
CA ARG A 110 -37.82 -45.06 -1.37
C ARG A 110 -36.97 -45.25 -2.62
N GLY A 111 -37.51 -44.91 -3.80
CA GLY A 111 -36.77 -44.95 -5.06
C GLY A 111 -35.58 -43.98 -5.09
N LEU A 112 -35.79 -42.74 -4.63
CA LEU A 112 -34.73 -41.73 -4.54
C LEU A 112 -33.65 -42.11 -3.51
N GLU A 113 -34.03 -42.64 -2.35
CA GLU A 113 -33.09 -43.11 -1.33
C GLU A 113 -32.20 -44.26 -1.87
N ALA A 114 -32.79 -45.19 -2.63
CA ALA A 114 -32.03 -46.27 -3.26
C ALA A 114 -31.03 -45.74 -4.33
N GLN A 115 -31.45 -44.74 -5.13
CA GLN A 115 -30.56 -44.09 -6.09
C GLN A 115 -29.41 -43.34 -5.41
N ALA A 116 -29.71 -42.59 -4.34
CA ALA A 116 -28.69 -41.88 -3.56
C ALA A 116 -27.69 -42.86 -2.91
N ALA A 117 -28.17 -43.96 -2.34
CA ALA A 117 -27.32 -45.00 -1.76
C ALA A 117 -26.40 -45.62 -2.82
N ARG A 118 -26.91 -45.88 -4.03
CA ARG A 118 -26.13 -46.42 -5.16
C ARG A 118 -25.06 -45.44 -5.64
N ALA A 119 -25.41 -44.16 -5.85
CA ALA A 119 -24.45 -43.13 -6.23
C ALA A 119 -23.34 -42.96 -5.19
N THR A 120 -23.70 -43.05 -3.89
CA THR A 120 -22.73 -42.98 -2.79
C THR A 120 -21.80 -44.19 -2.77
N ALA A 121 -22.31 -45.39 -3.07
CA ALA A 121 -21.50 -46.60 -3.18
C ALA A 121 -20.55 -46.55 -4.39
N GLU A 122 -21.01 -46.06 -5.54
CA GLU A 122 -20.19 -45.86 -6.75
C GLU A 122 -19.09 -44.80 -6.52
N ALA A 123 -19.41 -43.68 -5.86
CA ALA A 123 -18.42 -42.67 -5.47
C ALA A 123 -17.37 -43.23 -4.51
N ARG A 124 -17.76 -44.02 -3.51
CA ARG A 124 -16.82 -44.69 -2.60
C ARG A 124 -15.96 -45.74 -3.31
N ALA A 125 -16.49 -46.43 -4.31
CA ALA A 125 -15.74 -47.39 -5.11
C ALA A 125 -14.67 -46.71 -6.00
N LEU A 126 -14.95 -45.48 -6.48
CA LEU A 126 -13.99 -44.66 -7.22
C LEU A 126 -12.88 -44.11 -6.31
N LEU A 127 -13.22 -43.67 -5.10
CA LEU A 127 -12.27 -43.11 -4.12
C LEU A 127 -11.22 -44.12 -3.60
N GLY A 128 -11.46 -45.43 -3.77
CA GLY A 128 -10.58 -46.49 -3.26
C GLY A 128 -9.44 -46.92 -4.19
N ARG A 129 -9.35 -46.40 -5.43
CA ARG A 129 -8.43 -46.96 -6.45
C ARG A 129 -7.26 -46.07 -6.91
N ASP A 130 -7.25 -44.77 -6.59
CA ASP A 130 -6.18 -43.88 -7.06
C ASP A 130 -5.03 -43.73 -6.05
N ARG A 131 -3.97 -44.50 -6.27
CA ARG A 131 -2.66 -44.35 -5.59
C ARG A 131 -2.11 -42.91 -5.71
N GLU A 132 -2.47 -42.20 -6.76
CA GLU A 132 -2.06 -40.82 -7.01
C GLU A 132 -2.72 -39.83 -6.04
N HIS A 133 -3.97 -40.07 -5.64
CA HIS A 133 -4.68 -39.20 -4.70
C HIS A 133 -4.16 -39.38 -3.26
N ALA A 134 -3.81 -40.60 -2.87
CA ALA A 134 -3.13 -40.88 -1.62
C ALA A 134 -1.72 -40.26 -1.57
N ALA A 135 -0.98 -40.31 -2.69
CA ALA A 135 0.31 -39.64 -2.82
C ALA A 135 0.19 -38.10 -2.77
N ALA A 136 -0.85 -37.52 -3.38
CA ALA A 136 -1.12 -36.08 -3.32
C ALA A 136 -1.46 -35.62 -1.89
N ARG A 137 -2.28 -36.36 -1.15
CA ARG A 137 -2.55 -36.09 0.28
C ARG A 137 -1.30 -36.20 1.14
N SER A 138 -0.46 -37.20 0.89
CA SER A 138 0.82 -37.33 1.60
C SER A 138 1.74 -36.14 1.32
N ARG A 139 1.79 -35.65 0.07
CA ARG A 139 2.58 -34.47 -0.30
C ARG A 139 2.06 -33.20 0.38
N LEU A 140 0.74 -33.00 0.39
CA LEU A 140 0.11 -31.86 1.07
C LEU A 140 0.45 -31.86 2.57
N HIS A 141 0.33 -33.01 3.22
CA HIS A 141 0.63 -33.13 4.64
C HIS A 141 2.13 -32.92 4.95
N THR A 142 3.04 -33.30 4.05
CA THR A 142 4.47 -32.98 4.19
C THR A 142 4.77 -31.51 3.96
N THR A 143 4.07 -30.83 3.05
CA THR A 143 4.25 -29.39 2.82
C THR A 143 3.68 -28.56 3.97
N GLU A 144 2.55 -28.96 4.54
CA GLU A 144 1.96 -28.31 5.72
C GLU A 144 2.88 -28.43 6.94
N ALA A 145 3.45 -29.63 7.17
CA ALA A 145 4.43 -29.84 8.24
C ALA A 145 5.73 -29.03 8.02
N ALA A 146 6.19 -28.90 6.77
CA ALA A 146 7.37 -28.08 6.45
C ALA A 146 7.11 -26.58 6.66
N GLU A 147 5.90 -26.11 6.38
CA GLU A 147 5.49 -24.72 6.60
C GLU A 147 5.42 -24.39 8.10
N GLU A 148 4.92 -25.30 8.92
CA GLU A 148 4.87 -25.15 10.38
C GLU A 148 6.28 -25.04 10.98
N VAL A 149 7.21 -25.90 10.56
CA VAL A 149 8.63 -25.84 10.97
C VAL A 149 9.30 -24.53 10.52
N ALA A 150 8.98 -24.03 9.32
CA ALA A 150 9.52 -22.75 8.84
C ALA A 150 9.00 -21.56 9.66
N ARG A 151 7.71 -21.58 10.06
CA ARG A 151 7.13 -20.53 10.92
C ARG A 151 7.74 -20.51 12.31
N ASP A 152 8.02 -21.67 12.89
CA ASP A 152 8.69 -21.76 14.19
C ASP A 152 10.15 -21.27 14.13
N ALA A 153 10.87 -21.57 13.04
CA ALA A 153 12.21 -21.06 12.81
C ALA A 153 12.26 -19.53 12.67
N VAL A 154 11.27 -18.92 12.00
CA VAL A 154 11.15 -17.46 11.91
C VAL A 154 10.89 -16.84 13.28
N ARG A 155 10.01 -17.43 14.09
CA ARG A 155 9.72 -16.95 15.45
C ARG A 155 10.96 -16.97 16.35
N ALA A 156 11.75 -18.05 16.29
CA ALA A 156 13.01 -18.15 17.03
C ALA A 156 14.02 -17.07 16.59
N ALA A 157 14.13 -16.79 15.29
CA ALA A 157 15.00 -15.74 14.77
C ALA A 157 14.55 -14.34 15.20
N GLU A 158 13.25 -14.08 15.28
CA GLU A 158 12.70 -12.81 15.80
C GLU A 158 13.03 -12.61 17.28
N GLU A 159 12.91 -13.66 18.10
CA GLU A 159 13.29 -13.64 19.51
C GLU A 159 14.80 -13.35 19.70
N ASP A 160 15.66 -13.97 18.89
CA ASP A 160 17.11 -13.72 18.89
C ASP A 160 17.44 -12.26 18.53
N VAL A 161 16.75 -11.68 17.55
CA VAL A 161 16.93 -10.27 17.17
C VAL A 161 16.51 -9.33 18.30
N VAL A 162 15.41 -9.62 18.99
CA VAL A 162 14.95 -8.84 20.15
C VAL A 162 15.97 -8.93 21.29
N SER A 163 16.48 -10.13 21.59
CA SER A 163 17.51 -10.36 22.59
C SER A 163 18.81 -9.61 22.27
N ALA A 164 19.29 -9.70 21.03
CA ALA A 164 20.48 -8.99 20.57
C ALA A 164 20.32 -7.46 20.65
N ARG A 165 19.13 -6.92 20.33
CA ARG A 165 18.82 -5.49 20.48
C ARG A 165 18.81 -5.05 21.93
N ALA A 166 18.28 -5.87 22.84
CA ALA A 166 18.31 -5.60 24.28
C ALA A 166 19.75 -5.57 24.81
N ALA A 167 20.56 -6.59 24.48
CA ALA A 167 21.97 -6.64 24.84
C ALA A 167 22.77 -5.44 24.29
N ALA A 168 22.51 -5.02 23.05
CA ALA A 168 23.13 -3.84 22.46
C ALA A 168 22.72 -2.53 23.16
N ARG A 169 21.47 -2.42 23.60
CA ARG A 169 20.98 -1.27 24.39
C ARG A 169 21.68 -1.21 25.75
N ASP A 170 21.79 -2.34 26.43
CA ASP A 170 22.40 -2.42 27.75
C ASP A 170 23.91 -2.14 27.67
N ALA A 171 24.60 -2.66 26.64
CA ALA A 171 25.98 -2.30 26.36
C ALA A 171 26.18 -0.81 26.07
N ARG A 172 25.24 -0.17 25.35
CA ARG A 172 25.26 1.29 25.12
C ARG A 172 25.04 2.09 26.41
N LEU A 173 24.17 1.62 27.30
CA LEU A 173 23.95 2.26 28.59
C LEU A 173 25.21 2.20 29.45
N VAL A 174 25.86 1.03 29.54
CA VAL A 174 27.15 0.84 30.24
C VAL A 174 28.26 1.70 29.63
N ALA A 175 28.35 1.75 28.30
CA ALA A 175 29.32 2.63 27.64
C ALA A 175 29.05 4.12 27.95
N SER A 176 27.77 4.52 28.00
CA SER A 176 27.37 5.90 28.33
C SER A 176 27.61 6.27 29.79
N SER A 177 27.49 5.30 30.73
CA SER A 177 27.79 5.52 32.14
C SER A 177 29.29 5.62 32.37
N PHE A 178 30.07 4.73 31.76
CA PHE A 178 31.54 4.78 31.79
C PHE A 178 32.08 6.10 31.21
N GLN A 179 31.47 6.57 30.12
CA GLN A 179 31.83 7.84 29.50
C GLN A 179 31.57 9.03 30.44
N ARG A 180 30.45 9.04 31.18
CA ARG A 180 30.13 10.09 32.16
C ARG A 180 31.04 10.03 33.39
N GLU A 181 31.37 8.83 33.85
CA GLU A 181 32.24 8.61 35.02
C GLU A 181 33.69 9.07 34.76
N HIS A 182 34.17 8.96 33.52
CA HIS A 182 35.53 9.34 33.13
C HIS A 182 35.63 10.66 32.35
N GLU A 183 34.57 11.48 32.33
CA GLU A 183 34.51 12.77 31.63
C GLU A 183 34.99 12.71 30.15
N LEU A 184 34.78 11.58 29.49
CA LEU A 184 35.23 11.37 28.12
C LEU A 184 34.31 12.13 27.14
N PRO A 185 34.86 12.86 26.15
CA PRO A 185 34.06 13.61 25.20
C PRO A 185 33.15 12.68 24.39
N ASP A 186 31.91 13.14 24.19
CA ASP A 186 30.89 12.46 23.39
C ASP A 186 31.24 12.45 21.91
N ARG A 187 30.43 11.77 21.09
CA ARG A 187 30.70 11.66 19.65
C ARG A 187 30.85 13.04 18.99
N ALA A 188 30.06 14.02 19.43
CA ALA A 188 30.17 15.41 19.00
C ALA A 188 31.46 16.07 19.51
N GLY A 189 31.84 15.87 20.76
CA GLY A 189 33.07 16.38 21.37
C GLY A 189 34.35 15.80 20.75
N ARG A 190 34.35 14.53 20.34
CA ARG A 190 35.47 13.91 19.59
C ARG A 190 35.62 14.51 18.20
N GLN A 191 34.51 14.80 17.52
CA GLN A 191 34.52 15.46 16.23
C GLN A 191 35.08 16.88 16.36
N THR A 192 34.60 17.65 17.33
CA THR A 192 35.10 19.00 17.63
C THR A 192 36.59 19.01 17.98
N LEU A 193 37.09 18.00 18.72
CA LEU A 193 38.52 17.86 19.02
C LEU A 193 39.34 17.52 17.77
N ALA A 194 38.83 16.63 16.91
CA ALA A 194 39.49 16.27 15.66
C ALA A 194 39.57 17.45 14.69
N ASP A 195 38.51 18.26 14.61
CA ASP A 195 38.45 19.47 13.79
C ASP A 195 39.46 20.51 14.30
N ARG A 196 39.51 20.76 15.62
CA ARG A 196 40.50 21.67 16.23
C ARG A 196 41.95 21.20 16.05
N LEU A 197 42.21 19.89 16.12
CA LEU A 197 43.55 19.34 15.85
C LEU A 197 43.94 19.47 14.37
N THR A 198 42.96 19.40 13.47
CA THR A 198 43.18 19.60 12.03
C THR A 198 43.45 21.07 11.72
N GLU A 199 42.75 21.98 12.38
CA GLU A 199 42.99 23.43 12.31
C GLU A 199 44.40 23.79 12.82
N LEU A 200 44.81 23.25 13.98
CA LEU A 200 46.17 23.44 14.53
C LEU A 200 47.27 22.92 13.58
N ARG A 201 47.06 21.75 12.96
CA ARG A 201 47.99 21.19 11.97
C ARG A 201 48.11 22.08 10.73
N THR A 202 47.03 22.74 10.34
CA THR A 202 47.00 23.66 9.19
C THR A 202 47.76 24.93 9.52
N GLN A 203 47.52 25.54 10.69
CA GLN A 203 48.27 26.70 11.17
C GLN A 203 49.78 26.43 11.30
N LEU A 204 50.18 25.25 11.79
CA LEU A 204 51.59 24.86 11.86
C LEU A 204 52.24 24.64 10.47
N ARG A 205 51.47 24.20 9.46
CA ARG A 205 51.96 24.10 8.08
C ARG A 205 52.15 25.47 7.44
N GLU A 206 51.30 26.43 7.74
CA GLU A 206 51.40 27.80 7.21
C GLU A 206 52.59 28.58 7.80
N LEU A 207 52.97 28.31 9.06
CA LEU A 207 54.10 28.97 9.74
C LEU A 207 55.49 28.41 9.35
N ARG A 208 55.55 27.23 8.72
CA ARG A 208 56.81 26.58 8.36
C ARG A 208 57.57 27.27 7.19
N PRO A 209 56.94 27.62 6.05
CA PRO A 209 57.63 28.30 4.96
C PRO A 209 58.20 29.70 5.29
N PRO A 210 57.54 30.54 6.12
CA PRO A 210 58.14 31.77 6.64
C PRO A 210 59.39 31.53 7.51
N ALA A 211 59.35 30.53 8.40
CA ALA A 211 60.49 30.20 9.28
C ALA A 211 61.71 29.68 8.50
N GLU A 212 61.48 28.84 7.48
CA GLU A 212 62.54 28.33 6.60
C GLU A 212 63.14 29.42 5.69
N ARG A 213 62.36 30.46 5.35
CA ARG A 213 62.86 31.65 4.66
C ARG A 213 63.77 32.49 5.57
N LEU A 214 63.33 32.79 6.78
CA LEU A 214 64.12 33.56 7.76
C LEU A 214 65.47 32.88 8.09
N ALA A 215 65.48 31.55 8.20
CA ALA A 215 66.71 30.79 8.45
C ALA A 215 67.69 30.82 7.25
N ARG A 216 67.18 30.81 6.01
CA ARG A 216 68.01 30.98 4.80
C ARG A 216 68.60 32.37 4.72
N ASP A 217 67.81 33.40 4.98
CA ASP A 217 68.25 34.80 4.89
C ASP A 217 69.35 35.11 5.92
N ARG A 218 69.26 34.54 7.13
CA ARG A 218 70.32 34.65 8.16
C ARG A 218 71.64 34.02 7.72
N ARG A 219 71.60 32.80 7.15
CA ARG A 219 72.81 32.11 6.65
C ARG A 219 73.45 32.85 5.48
N GLN A 220 72.64 33.44 4.60
CA GLN A 220 73.14 34.26 3.50
C GLN A 220 73.84 35.53 4.01
N ARG A 221 73.29 36.18 5.05
CA ARG A 221 73.91 37.34 5.69
C ARG A 221 75.26 37.00 6.32
N GLU A 222 75.34 35.93 7.10
CA GLU A 222 76.60 35.47 7.73
C GLU A 222 77.69 35.14 6.70
N ALA A 223 77.30 34.53 5.56
CA ALA A 223 78.23 34.25 4.46
C ALA A 223 78.75 35.52 3.75
N VAL A 224 77.96 36.60 3.73
CA VAL A 224 78.38 37.90 3.18
C VAL A 224 79.32 38.61 4.14
N GLU A 225 79.02 38.61 5.44
CA GLU A 225 79.88 39.20 6.48
C GLU A 225 81.28 38.53 6.53
N SER A 226 81.36 37.20 6.39
CA SER A 226 82.64 36.48 6.31
C SER A 226 83.46 36.84 5.05
N LYS A 227 82.81 37.05 3.91
CA LYS A 227 83.49 37.47 2.67
C LYS A 227 84.02 38.90 2.76
N LEU A 228 83.34 39.77 3.49
CA LEU A 228 83.78 41.14 3.73
C LEU A 228 85.08 41.15 4.56
N GLY A 229 85.12 40.41 5.67
CA GLY A 229 86.33 40.33 6.52
C GLY A 229 87.56 39.74 5.81
N ALA A 230 87.38 38.76 4.91
CA ALA A 230 88.48 38.23 4.11
C ALA A 230 89.04 39.25 3.10
N LYS A 231 88.22 40.20 2.63
CA LYS A 231 88.65 41.27 1.72
C LYS A 231 89.41 42.37 2.44
N GLU A 232 89.04 42.69 3.66
CA GLU A 232 89.77 43.63 4.52
C GLU A 232 91.19 43.12 4.84
N GLN A 233 91.36 41.82 5.06
CA GLN A 233 92.70 41.21 5.25
C GLN A 233 93.56 41.25 3.97
N GLY A 234 92.95 41.07 2.80
CA GLY A 234 93.65 41.17 1.51
C GLY A 234 94.11 42.59 1.18
N LEU A 235 93.36 43.60 1.62
CA LEU A 235 93.75 45.01 1.48
C LEU A 235 94.99 45.31 2.32
N ALA A 236 95.03 44.84 3.58
CA ALA A 236 96.19 45.01 4.46
C ALA A 236 97.47 44.33 3.92
N GLY A 237 97.34 43.21 3.21
CA GLY A 237 98.47 42.55 2.54
C GLY A 237 99.03 43.35 1.35
N ALA A 238 98.16 43.97 0.55
CA ALA A 238 98.58 44.81 -0.58
C ALA A 238 99.26 46.11 -0.12
N GLU A 239 98.87 46.63 1.04
CA GLU A 239 99.54 47.78 1.67
C GLU A 239 100.96 47.44 2.14
N ALA A 240 101.21 46.21 2.60
CA ALA A 240 102.55 45.75 2.99
C ALA A 240 103.49 45.55 1.79
N GLU A 241 102.98 45.08 0.65
CA GLU A 241 103.78 44.97 -0.59
C GLU A 241 104.17 46.33 -1.16
N LEU A 242 103.32 47.35 -0.99
CA LEU A 242 103.63 48.72 -1.38
C LEU A 242 104.84 49.27 -0.58
N ALA A 243 104.90 48.96 0.72
CA ALA A 243 106.01 49.37 1.58
C ALA A 243 107.37 48.76 1.16
N LEU A 244 107.36 47.52 0.65
CA LEU A 244 108.57 46.88 0.09
C LEU A 244 109.01 47.52 -1.23
N ALA A 245 108.07 47.95 -2.07
CA ALA A 245 108.38 48.65 -3.32
C ALA A 245 108.98 50.05 -3.06
N ASP A 246 108.58 50.70 -1.97
CA ASP A 246 109.16 51.96 -1.53
C ASP A 246 110.60 51.79 -1.00
N GLU A 247 110.92 50.67 -0.33
CA GLU A 247 112.31 50.33 0.06
C GLU A 247 113.22 50.11 -1.17
N GLU A 248 112.72 49.51 -2.25
CA GLU A 248 113.49 49.33 -3.50
C GLU A 248 113.76 50.67 -4.22
N ARG A 249 112.83 51.63 -4.10
CA ARG A 249 113.01 53.00 -4.61
C ARG A 249 114.12 53.72 -3.86
N GLU A 250 114.14 53.64 -2.53
CA GLU A 250 115.21 54.19 -1.68
C GLU A 250 116.59 53.62 -2.06
N ARG A 251 116.66 52.31 -2.35
CA ARG A 251 117.89 51.66 -2.79
C ARG A 251 118.40 52.20 -4.14
N ARG A 252 117.50 52.39 -5.12
CA ARG A 252 117.85 52.96 -6.43
C ARG A 252 118.17 54.46 -6.37
N ALA A 253 117.55 55.20 -5.46
CA ALA A 253 117.91 56.58 -5.18
C ALA A 253 119.34 56.68 -4.61
N GLY A 254 119.75 55.73 -3.76
CA GLY A 254 121.13 55.61 -3.26
C GLY A 254 122.16 55.23 -4.34
N GLU A 255 121.79 54.38 -5.31
CA GLU A 255 122.63 54.07 -6.49
C GLU A 255 122.85 55.32 -7.37
N LEU A 256 121.82 56.16 -7.50
CA LEU A 256 121.90 57.44 -8.21
C LEU A 256 122.82 58.45 -7.50
N GLU A 257 122.86 58.41 -6.16
CA GLU A 257 123.72 59.25 -5.32
C GLU A 257 125.21 58.89 -5.48
N MET A 258 125.54 57.60 -5.72
CA MET A 258 126.90 57.18 -6.08
C MET A 258 127.30 57.62 -7.49
N VAL A 259 126.36 57.66 -8.44
CA VAL A 259 126.62 58.15 -9.80
C VAL A 259 126.87 59.65 -9.83
N LYS A 260 126.31 60.43 -8.89
CA LYS A 260 126.59 61.87 -8.73
C LYS A 260 128.03 62.18 -8.27
N GLN A 261 128.80 61.21 -7.79
CA GLN A 261 130.18 61.43 -7.30
C GLN A 261 131.27 61.25 -8.37
N LEU A 262 130.92 60.86 -9.59
CA LEU A 262 131.86 60.72 -10.72
C LEU A 262 131.42 61.67 -11.86
N GLU A 263 132.02 62.86 -11.87
CA GLU A 263 132.08 63.95 -12.88
C GLU A 263 131.09 63.94 -14.08
N GLY A 264 130.34 65.06 -14.23
CA GLY A 264 129.37 65.36 -15.31
C GLY A 264 129.99 65.95 -16.60
N PRO A 265 129.26 66.75 -17.42
CA PRO A 265 127.86 67.19 -17.37
C PRO A 265 127.15 67.22 -18.75
N ASP A 266 126.11 66.40 -18.97
CA ASP A 266 125.05 66.69 -19.97
C ASP A 266 123.85 65.73 -19.76
N LEU A 267 123.26 65.78 -18.56
CA LEU A 267 122.08 64.97 -18.19
C LEU A 267 120.86 65.83 -17.82
N LEU A 268 120.79 67.07 -18.32
CA LEU A 268 119.60 67.92 -18.25
C LEU A 268 118.48 67.48 -19.20
N SER A 269 118.75 66.58 -20.16
CA SER A 269 117.69 65.96 -20.98
C SER A 269 117.02 64.78 -20.30
N VAL A 270 117.66 64.14 -19.30
CA VAL A 270 117.14 62.94 -18.62
C VAL A 270 116.36 63.29 -17.35
N GLN A 271 116.70 64.40 -16.66
CA GLN A 271 115.96 64.88 -15.49
C GLN A 271 114.60 65.51 -15.84
N ASP A 272 114.51 66.29 -16.92
CA ASP A 272 113.25 66.88 -17.37
C ASP A 272 112.27 65.84 -17.97
N GLU A 273 112.80 64.72 -18.48
CA GLU A 273 112.00 63.58 -18.94
C GLU A 273 111.49 62.72 -17.78
N LEU A 274 112.23 62.63 -16.67
CA LEU A 274 111.82 61.89 -15.46
C LEU A 274 110.72 62.62 -14.68
N ASP A 275 110.85 63.93 -14.49
CA ASP A 275 109.89 64.72 -13.70
C ASP A 275 108.55 64.92 -14.43
N ARG A 276 108.52 64.83 -15.76
CA ARG A 276 107.27 64.84 -16.55
C ARG A 276 106.59 63.46 -16.62
N THR A 277 107.30 62.37 -16.37
CA THR A 277 106.76 61.01 -16.46
C THR A 277 106.27 60.43 -15.13
N GLU A 278 106.74 60.93 -13.98
CA GLU A 278 106.36 60.43 -12.65
C GLU A 278 104.89 60.71 -12.21
N PRO A 279 104.31 61.92 -12.39
CA PRO A 279 102.90 62.15 -12.08
C PRO A 279 101.96 61.54 -13.12
N ALA A 280 102.37 61.54 -14.40
CA ALA A 280 101.64 60.86 -15.46
C ALA A 280 101.56 59.34 -15.26
N LEU A 281 102.55 58.71 -14.60
CA LEU A 281 102.56 57.27 -14.32
C LEU A 281 101.70 56.88 -13.12
N THR A 282 101.58 57.74 -12.10
CA THR A 282 100.78 57.46 -10.89
C THR A 282 99.28 57.66 -11.14
N GLU A 283 98.91 58.68 -11.91
CA GLU A 283 97.53 58.90 -12.34
C GLU A 283 97.09 57.82 -13.35
N VAL A 284 97.94 57.49 -14.34
CA VAL A 284 97.67 56.40 -15.28
C VAL A 284 97.63 55.03 -14.60
N LYS A 285 98.44 54.72 -13.56
CA LYS A 285 98.33 53.44 -12.82
C LYS A 285 97.07 53.36 -11.95
N ALA A 286 96.63 54.47 -11.36
CA ALA A 286 95.41 54.51 -10.55
C ALA A 286 94.13 54.46 -11.41
N GLU A 287 94.08 55.20 -12.51
CA GLU A 287 92.96 55.14 -13.46
C GLU A 287 92.92 53.81 -14.22
N LEU A 288 94.06 53.25 -14.61
CA LEU A 288 94.11 51.98 -15.36
C LEU A 288 93.80 50.78 -14.46
N LYS A 289 94.18 50.75 -13.17
CA LYS A 289 93.70 49.72 -12.22
C LYS A 289 92.21 49.86 -11.93
N ARG A 290 91.70 51.09 -11.78
CA ARG A 290 90.27 51.34 -11.51
C ARG A 290 89.39 51.03 -12.72
N LEU A 291 89.78 51.43 -13.93
CA LEU A 291 89.10 51.11 -15.19
C LEU A 291 89.22 49.63 -15.56
N ASN A 292 90.33 48.97 -15.20
CA ASN A 292 90.50 47.52 -15.43
C ASN A 292 89.69 46.68 -14.42
N ASP A 293 89.64 47.04 -13.14
CA ASP A 293 88.77 46.33 -12.16
C ASP A 293 87.28 46.58 -12.47
N GLN A 294 86.91 47.81 -12.86
CA GLN A 294 85.55 48.11 -13.34
C GLN A 294 85.24 47.39 -14.67
N GLY A 295 86.19 47.33 -15.60
CA GLY A 295 86.06 46.61 -16.87
C GLY A 295 85.91 45.11 -16.68
N VAL A 296 86.70 44.48 -15.81
CA VAL A 296 86.61 43.05 -15.46
C VAL A 296 85.32 42.74 -14.70
N GLU A 297 84.86 43.64 -13.82
CA GLU A 297 83.59 43.46 -13.11
C GLU A 297 82.38 43.64 -14.04
N LEU A 298 82.41 44.60 -14.96
CA LEU A 298 81.39 44.79 -16.00
C LEU A 298 81.39 43.64 -17.02
N THR A 299 82.55 43.08 -17.38
CA THR A 299 82.65 41.93 -18.29
C THR A 299 82.15 40.65 -17.63
N LYS A 300 82.42 40.44 -16.32
CA LYS A 300 81.82 39.33 -15.56
C LYS A 300 80.30 39.50 -15.38
N ARG A 301 79.82 40.72 -15.14
CA ARG A 301 78.38 41.01 -15.05
C ARG A 301 77.70 40.82 -16.41
N ALA A 302 78.31 41.22 -17.51
CA ALA A 302 77.82 40.98 -18.87
C ALA A 302 77.76 39.48 -19.18
N ALA A 303 78.80 38.71 -18.87
CA ALA A 303 78.79 37.25 -19.09
C ALA A 303 77.75 36.52 -18.22
N VAL A 304 77.51 36.97 -16.98
CA VAL A 304 76.43 36.43 -16.12
C VAL A 304 75.06 36.83 -16.66
N LEU A 305 74.89 38.05 -17.16
CA LEU A 305 73.63 38.51 -17.77
C LEU A 305 73.36 37.76 -19.07
N ASP A 306 74.36 37.51 -19.91
CA ASP A 306 74.23 36.72 -21.14
C ASP A 306 73.86 35.26 -20.84
N ALA A 307 74.51 34.64 -19.85
CA ALA A 307 74.14 33.30 -19.38
C ALA A 307 72.72 33.26 -18.78
N GLN A 308 72.29 34.31 -18.08
CA GLN A 308 70.92 34.43 -17.57
C GLN A 308 69.92 34.63 -18.72
N VAL A 309 70.26 35.42 -19.73
CA VAL A 309 69.43 35.61 -20.94
C VAL A 309 69.31 34.31 -21.73
N GLU A 310 70.38 33.50 -21.81
CA GLU A 310 70.34 32.20 -22.47
C GLU A 310 69.49 31.19 -21.67
N VAL A 311 69.62 31.15 -20.35
CA VAL A 311 68.79 30.29 -19.48
C VAL A 311 67.31 30.73 -19.51
N VAL A 312 67.03 32.03 -19.46
CA VAL A 312 65.67 32.57 -19.56
C VAL A 312 65.11 32.34 -20.96
N GLY A 313 65.91 32.52 -22.02
CA GLY A 313 65.53 32.24 -23.40
C GLY A 313 65.23 30.75 -23.62
N GLY A 314 66.03 29.85 -23.04
CA GLY A 314 65.78 28.41 -23.02
C GLY A 314 64.50 28.05 -22.26
N ARG A 315 64.26 28.66 -21.10
CA ARG A 315 63.01 28.49 -20.34
C ARG A 315 61.80 29.02 -21.09
N LEU A 316 61.93 30.15 -21.80
CA LEU A 316 60.84 30.75 -22.56
C LEU A 316 60.52 29.92 -23.82
N LYS A 317 61.53 29.36 -24.49
CA LYS A 317 61.34 28.38 -25.57
C LYS A 317 60.69 27.08 -25.06
N ALA A 318 61.16 26.54 -23.93
CA ALA A 318 60.57 25.35 -23.32
C ALA A 318 59.13 25.60 -22.84
N ALA A 319 58.85 26.76 -22.25
CA ALA A 319 57.50 27.16 -21.85
C ALA A 319 56.60 27.42 -23.05
N ALA A 320 57.10 28.01 -24.14
CA ALA A 320 56.35 28.19 -25.38
C ALA A 320 56.05 26.85 -26.07
N ALA A 321 57.00 25.93 -26.10
CA ALA A 321 56.80 24.56 -26.60
C ALA A 321 55.78 23.79 -25.73
N GLY A 322 55.92 23.86 -24.41
CA GLY A 322 54.96 23.26 -23.47
C GLY A 322 53.55 23.87 -23.60
N ARG A 323 53.45 25.19 -23.77
CA ARG A 323 52.17 25.88 -24.03
C ARG A 323 51.55 25.42 -25.35
N ASN A 324 52.33 25.34 -26.43
CA ASN A 324 51.82 24.95 -27.74
C ASN A 324 51.36 23.48 -27.74
N SER A 325 52.14 22.57 -27.12
CA SER A 325 51.73 21.18 -26.93
C SER A 325 50.47 21.04 -26.06
N ALA A 326 50.36 21.83 -24.98
CA ALA A 326 49.14 21.86 -24.16
C ALA A 326 47.92 22.42 -24.93
N LEU A 327 48.11 23.43 -25.77
CA LEU A 327 47.05 23.95 -26.65
C LEU A 327 46.63 22.91 -27.68
N GLU A 328 47.58 22.20 -28.29
CA GLU A 328 47.30 21.10 -29.22
C GLU A 328 46.49 19.98 -28.56
N ALA A 329 46.88 19.56 -27.35
CA ALA A 329 46.14 18.58 -26.55
C ALA A 329 44.71 19.04 -26.22
N LEU A 330 44.53 20.31 -25.84
CA LEU A 330 43.20 20.88 -25.58
C LEU A 330 42.34 20.98 -26.84
N THR A 331 42.94 21.36 -27.98
CA THR A 331 42.23 21.37 -29.26
C THR A 331 41.83 19.96 -29.72
N LEU A 332 42.65 18.94 -29.41
CA LEU A 332 42.32 17.54 -29.68
C LEU A 332 41.11 17.10 -28.85
N LEU A 333 41.07 17.43 -27.56
CA LEU A 333 39.90 17.19 -26.69
C LEU A 333 38.64 17.89 -27.22
N GLY A 334 38.78 19.13 -27.70
CA GLY A 334 37.68 19.87 -28.31
C GLY A 334 37.18 19.26 -29.62
N THR A 335 38.08 18.77 -30.47
CA THR A 335 37.75 18.12 -31.75
C THR A 335 36.90 16.85 -31.52
N HIS A 336 37.21 16.09 -30.46
CA HIS A 336 36.41 14.93 -30.07
C HIS A 336 35.20 15.26 -29.19
N GLY A 337 34.93 16.54 -28.92
CA GLY A 337 33.77 17.00 -28.17
C GLY A 337 33.80 16.68 -26.68
N LEU A 338 34.98 16.39 -26.13
CA LEU A 338 35.21 16.16 -24.70
C LEU A 338 35.31 17.47 -23.91
N LEU A 339 35.59 18.58 -24.60
CA LEU A 339 35.63 19.93 -24.05
C LEU A 339 34.96 20.91 -25.01
N ALA A 340 34.07 21.77 -24.51
CA ALA A 340 33.47 22.82 -25.31
C ALA A 340 34.47 23.98 -25.48
N LEU A 341 35.00 24.17 -26.68
CA LEU A 341 35.90 25.28 -26.98
C LEU A 341 35.11 26.43 -27.65
N PRO A 342 34.95 27.59 -27.00
CA PRO A 342 34.20 28.72 -27.54
C PRO A 342 35.01 29.45 -28.64
N GLY A 343 35.06 28.86 -29.83
CA GLY A 343 35.70 29.46 -31.01
C GLY A 343 37.23 29.30 -31.02
N GLY A 344 37.80 29.00 -32.19
CA GLY A 344 39.21 28.63 -32.40
C GLY A 344 40.27 29.71 -32.13
N SER A 345 40.00 30.67 -31.24
CA SER A 345 41.00 31.62 -30.76
C SER A 345 41.86 30.98 -29.64
N PRO A 346 43.18 31.20 -29.62
CA PRO A 346 44.05 30.77 -28.53
C PRO A 346 43.59 31.25 -27.14
N GLU A 347 42.94 32.43 -27.07
CA GLU A 347 42.45 33.00 -25.81
C GLU A 347 41.22 32.26 -25.26
N ALA A 348 40.31 31.84 -26.13
CA ALA A 348 39.14 31.04 -25.77
C ALA A 348 39.54 29.64 -25.26
N THR A 349 40.57 29.05 -25.88
CA THR A 349 41.11 27.75 -25.46
C THR A 349 41.77 27.85 -24.07
N LEU A 350 42.47 28.95 -23.79
CA LEU A 350 43.05 29.22 -22.47
C LEU A 350 41.98 29.47 -21.40
N GLN A 351 40.85 30.09 -21.76
CA GLN A 351 39.74 30.29 -20.83
C GLN A 351 39.06 28.97 -20.45
N ALA A 352 38.76 28.11 -21.44
CA ALA A 352 38.26 26.76 -21.18
C ALA A 352 39.23 25.91 -20.33
N ALA A 353 40.55 26.05 -20.56
CA ALA A 353 41.57 25.39 -19.75
C ALA A 353 41.59 25.88 -18.29
N ARG A 354 41.36 27.18 -18.05
CA ARG A 354 41.26 27.75 -16.69
C ARG A 354 40.01 27.28 -15.96
N GLU A 355 38.89 27.17 -16.66
CA GLU A 355 37.65 26.61 -16.11
C GLU A 355 37.85 25.14 -15.72
N LEU A 356 38.48 24.34 -16.59
CA LEU A 356 38.83 22.94 -16.32
C LEU A 356 39.82 22.78 -15.16
N ALA A 357 40.81 23.68 -15.03
CA ALA A 357 41.77 23.66 -13.93
C ALA A 357 41.19 24.19 -12.60
N GLY A 358 40.04 24.88 -12.65
CA GLY A 358 39.26 25.26 -11.49
C GLY A 358 38.59 24.06 -10.81
N ASP A 359 38.28 23.02 -11.60
CA ASP A 359 37.90 21.72 -11.08
C ASP A 359 39.14 20.99 -10.53
N ARG A 360 39.02 20.54 -9.28
CA ARG A 360 40.10 19.93 -8.50
C ARG A 360 40.76 18.80 -9.30
N PRO A 361 42.09 18.83 -9.54
CA PRO A 361 42.73 17.75 -10.28
C PRO A 361 42.54 16.43 -9.55
N PRO A 362 42.22 15.33 -10.27
CA PRO A 362 42.07 14.03 -9.65
C PRO A 362 43.35 13.66 -8.90
N THR A 363 43.20 13.22 -7.65
CA THR A 363 44.33 12.85 -6.77
C THR A 363 44.87 11.44 -7.10
N ASP A 364 44.17 10.70 -7.97
CA ASP A 364 44.49 9.33 -8.36
C ASP A 364 45.70 9.29 -9.31
N SER A 365 46.51 8.23 -9.21
CA SER A 365 47.58 8.00 -10.18
C SER A 365 47.00 7.67 -11.57
N LEU A 366 47.74 8.02 -12.62
CA LEU A 366 47.37 7.76 -14.01
C LEU A 366 47.09 6.27 -14.28
N THR A 367 47.77 5.37 -13.58
CA THR A 367 47.55 3.92 -13.63
C THR A 367 46.17 3.50 -13.10
N HIS A 368 45.73 4.10 -11.99
CA HIS A 368 44.40 3.81 -11.43
C HIS A 368 43.29 4.36 -12.34
N LEU A 369 43.49 5.54 -12.92
CA LEU A 369 42.55 6.12 -13.88
C LEU A 369 42.43 5.24 -15.13
N ASN A 370 43.54 4.76 -15.69
CA ASN A 370 43.53 3.91 -16.88
C ASN A 370 42.85 2.54 -16.61
N THR A 371 43.10 1.96 -15.43
CA THR A 371 42.43 0.72 -15.00
C THR A 371 40.92 0.93 -14.88
N ARG A 372 40.49 2.06 -14.29
CA ARG A 372 39.08 2.41 -14.13
C ARG A 372 38.39 2.65 -15.47
N VAL A 373 39.02 3.39 -16.38
CA VAL A 373 38.52 3.62 -17.75
C VAL A 373 38.37 2.30 -18.50
N SER A 374 39.38 1.43 -18.44
CA SER A 374 39.33 0.10 -19.08
C SER A 374 38.17 -0.75 -18.53
N ALA A 375 37.98 -0.77 -17.21
CA ALA A 375 36.86 -1.49 -16.58
C ALA A 375 35.49 -0.92 -17.01
N GLN A 376 35.35 0.40 -17.10
CA GLN A 376 34.12 1.03 -17.57
C GLN A 376 33.82 0.73 -19.04
N ILE A 377 34.84 0.63 -19.89
CA ILE A 377 34.64 0.25 -21.29
C ILE A 377 34.20 -1.21 -21.42
N THR A 378 34.75 -2.11 -20.60
CA THR A 378 34.29 -3.51 -20.53
C THR A 378 32.83 -3.59 -20.07
N ALA A 379 32.48 -2.87 -19.00
CA ALA A 379 31.09 -2.81 -18.51
C ALA A 379 30.13 -2.23 -19.56
N LEU A 380 30.56 -1.19 -20.29
CA LEU A 380 29.78 -0.62 -21.39
C LEU A 380 29.57 -1.63 -22.52
N ARG A 381 30.59 -2.40 -22.89
CA ARG A 381 30.49 -3.48 -23.89
C ARG A 381 29.53 -4.59 -23.47
N GLU A 382 29.55 -4.98 -22.20
CA GLU A 382 28.63 -6.00 -21.67
C GLU A 382 27.18 -5.49 -21.66
N ALA A 383 26.96 -4.25 -21.22
CA ALA A 383 25.64 -3.63 -21.20
C ALA A 383 25.06 -3.41 -22.61
N LEU A 384 25.90 -2.93 -23.53
CA LEU A 384 25.58 -2.70 -24.95
C LEU A 384 25.98 -3.90 -25.81
N SER A 385 25.55 -5.09 -25.40
CA SER A 385 25.86 -6.35 -26.07
C SER A 385 25.54 -6.31 -27.59
N PRO A 386 26.33 -6.99 -28.45
CA PRO A 386 26.09 -7.02 -29.90
C PRO A 386 24.72 -7.56 -30.30
N SER A 387 24.10 -8.37 -29.44
CA SER A 387 22.72 -8.86 -29.60
C SER A 387 21.67 -7.74 -29.60
N ARG A 388 22.02 -6.56 -29.08
CA ARG A 388 21.19 -5.34 -29.09
C ARG A 388 21.54 -4.39 -30.25
N GLY A 389 22.45 -4.77 -31.14
CA GLY A 389 22.82 -4.01 -32.34
C GLY A 389 23.80 -2.85 -32.10
N TYR A 390 24.42 -2.78 -30.91
CA TYR A 390 25.41 -1.76 -30.55
C TYR A 390 26.82 -2.36 -30.58
N VAL A 391 27.80 -1.61 -31.09
CA VAL A 391 29.22 -1.99 -31.10
C VAL A 391 30.04 -0.87 -30.50
N VAL A 392 30.79 -1.17 -29.42
CA VAL A 392 31.65 -0.18 -28.75
C VAL A 392 33.05 -0.21 -29.36
N ALA A 393 33.41 0.89 -30.02
CA ALA A 393 34.73 1.12 -30.60
C ALA A 393 35.60 1.99 -29.67
N GLN A 394 36.91 1.76 -29.72
CA GLN A 394 37.93 2.51 -28.99
C GLN A 394 38.91 3.09 -30.01
N GLU A 395 39.09 4.40 -29.98
CA GLU A 395 40.05 5.11 -30.81
C GLU A 395 41.09 5.78 -29.90
N TYR A 396 42.34 5.84 -30.38
CA TYR A 396 43.45 6.49 -29.69
C TYR A 396 43.96 7.63 -30.58
N PRO A 397 43.42 8.85 -30.46
CA PRO A 397 43.87 9.97 -31.27
C PRO A 397 45.24 10.46 -30.80
N GLY A 398 46.22 10.51 -31.71
CA GLY A 398 47.59 10.99 -31.44
C GLY A 398 48.61 9.89 -31.19
N ASP A 399 49.90 10.27 -31.16
CA ASP A 399 51.02 9.33 -31.09
C ASP A 399 51.31 8.81 -29.66
N ASP A 400 50.96 9.59 -28.62
CA ASP A 400 51.31 9.29 -27.22
C ASP A 400 50.33 8.35 -26.48
N ARG A 401 49.24 7.90 -27.13
CA ARG A 401 48.21 6.99 -26.55
C ARG A 401 47.56 7.42 -25.23
N ASP A 402 47.78 8.66 -24.79
CA ASP A 402 47.25 9.20 -23.54
C ASP A 402 45.75 9.56 -23.60
N LEU A 403 45.18 9.65 -24.80
CA LEU A 403 43.77 9.91 -25.02
C LEU A 403 43.05 8.67 -25.56
N VAL A 404 42.00 8.24 -24.88
CA VAL A 404 41.10 7.16 -25.32
C VAL A 404 39.72 7.75 -25.61
N VAL A 405 39.31 7.71 -26.86
CA VAL A 405 37.97 8.13 -27.28
C VAL A 405 37.13 6.89 -27.52
N VAL A 406 36.00 6.80 -26.83
CA VAL A 406 35.07 5.68 -26.93
C VAL A 406 33.84 6.12 -27.69
N THR A 407 33.57 5.45 -28.80
CA THR A 407 32.38 5.68 -29.63
C THR A 407 31.53 4.43 -29.68
N VAL A 408 30.23 4.61 -29.88
CA VAL A 408 29.28 3.49 -30.03
C VAL A 408 28.69 3.57 -31.42
N ALA A 409 28.82 2.48 -32.18
CA ALA A 409 28.21 2.34 -33.49
C ALA A 409 26.86 1.62 -33.37
N ARG A 410 25.82 2.18 -34.01
CA ARG A 410 24.52 1.54 -34.21
C ARG A 410 24.24 1.55 -35.72
N SER A 411 24.11 0.39 -36.34
CA SER A 411 23.85 0.26 -37.79
C SER A 411 24.84 0.97 -38.72
N GLY A 412 26.09 1.16 -38.29
CA GLY A 412 27.18 1.77 -39.09
C GLY A 412 27.47 3.24 -38.76
N ASP A 413 26.57 3.94 -38.06
CA ASP A 413 26.80 5.31 -37.62
C ASP A 413 27.47 5.34 -36.25
N HIS A 414 28.63 5.98 -36.16
CA HIS A 414 29.36 6.18 -34.92
C HIS A 414 28.83 7.40 -34.18
N GLN A 415 28.42 7.21 -32.93
CA GLN A 415 27.91 8.27 -32.06
C GLN A 415 28.67 8.30 -30.74
N ARG A 416 28.64 9.45 -30.06
CA ARG A 416 29.29 9.61 -28.76
C ARG A 416 28.45 8.96 -27.66
N VAL A 417 29.11 8.44 -26.63
CA VAL A 417 28.43 7.79 -25.49
C VAL A 417 27.42 8.73 -24.82
N ARG A 418 27.74 10.03 -24.73
CA ARG A 418 26.85 11.05 -24.16
C ARG A 418 25.57 11.23 -24.97
N GLU A 419 25.70 11.36 -26.28
CA GLU A 419 24.56 11.56 -27.20
C GLU A 419 23.63 10.34 -27.16
N LEU A 420 24.21 9.14 -27.18
CA LEU A 420 23.45 7.90 -27.01
C LEU A 420 22.73 7.83 -25.66
N ALA A 421 23.37 8.27 -24.58
CA ALA A 421 22.74 8.28 -23.26
C ALA A 421 21.55 9.26 -23.20
N GLU A 422 21.69 10.44 -23.78
CA GLU A 422 20.60 11.43 -23.87
C GLU A 422 19.44 10.90 -24.73
N GLN A 423 19.72 10.25 -25.87
CA GLN A 423 18.72 9.61 -26.71
C GLN A 423 18.00 8.46 -25.98
N LEU A 424 18.74 7.53 -25.35
CA LEU A 424 18.16 6.42 -24.61
C LEU A 424 17.35 6.90 -23.40
N ALA A 425 17.78 7.98 -22.74
CA ALA A 425 16.99 8.59 -21.67
C ALA A 425 15.67 9.16 -22.20
N ALA A 426 15.69 9.86 -23.34
CA ALA A 426 14.47 10.37 -23.97
C ALA A 426 13.54 9.24 -24.47
N GLU A 427 14.10 8.20 -25.09
CA GLU A 427 13.35 7.00 -25.49
C GLU A 427 12.74 6.30 -24.28
N LEU A 428 13.49 6.16 -23.18
CA LEU A 428 13.01 5.56 -21.93
C LEU A 428 11.85 6.35 -21.33
N GLU A 429 11.95 7.68 -21.26
CA GLU A 429 10.86 8.52 -20.74
C GLU A 429 9.63 8.47 -21.67
N SER A 430 9.82 8.44 -22.99
CA SER A 430 8.72 8.26 -23.94
C SER A 430 8.04 6.89 -23.80
N LEU A 431 8.83 5.82 -23.63
CA LEU A 431 8.33 4.46 -23.40
C LEU A 431 7.60 4.35 -22.06
N LYS A 432 8.14 4.92 -20.98
CA LYS A 432 7.45 4.98 -19.68
C LYS A 432 6.12 5.72 -19.78
N ALA A 433 6.08 6.85 -20.47
CA ALA A 433 4.85 7.60 -20.69
C ALA A 433 3.82 6.78 -21.48
N SER A 434 4.27 6.11 -22.56
CA SER A 434 3.43 5.27 -23.41
C SER A 434 2.90 4.04 -22.67
N ILE A 435 3.74 3.36 -21.87
CA ILE A 435 3.34 2.24 -21.03
C ILE A 435 2.33 2.72 -19.99
N SER A 436 2.57 3.86 -19.33
CA SER A 436 1.63 4.42 -18.36
C SER A 436 0.27 4.72 -18.98
N GLU A 437 0.25 5.29 -20.19
CA GLU A 437 -0.99 5.56 -20.91
C GLU A 437 -1.72 4.27 -21.33
N GLN A 438 -0.98 3.28 -21.85
CA GLN A 438 -1.54 1.97 -22.20
C GLN A 438 -2.05 1.20 -20.98
N GLU A 439 -1.33 1.22 -19.86
CA GLU A 439 -1.77 0.64 -18.58
C GLU A 439 -3.02 1.32 -18.07
N GLN A 440 -3.10 2.65 -18.14
CA GLN A 440 -4.32 3.38 -17.77
C GLN A 440 -5.50 3.03 -18.67
N GLN A 441 -5.30 2.90 -19.99
CA GLN A 441 -6.34 2.48 -20.93
C GLN A 441 -6.80 1.04 -20.69
N LEU A 442 -5.87 0.10 -20.47
CA LEU A 442 -6.17 -1.30 -20.13
C LEU A 442 -6.91 -1.41 -18.81
N MET A 443 -6.48 -0.66 -17.80
CA MET A 443 -7.13 -0.63 -16.49
C MET A 443 -8.54 -0.06 -16.60
N ARG A 444 -8.72 1.05 -17.33
CA ARG A 444 -10.06 1.62 -17.60
C ARG A 444 -10.97 0.60 -18.26
N LYS A 445 -10.46 -0.09 -19.29
CA LYS A 445 -11.20 -1.15 -19.98
C LYS A 445 -11.56 -2.30 -19.04
N TRP A 446 -10.62 -2.77 -18.22
CA TRP A 446 -10.87 -3.88 -17.29
C TRP A 446 -11.84 -3.52 -16.15
N ILE A 447 -11.75 -2.30 -15.63
CA ILE A 447 -12.68 -1.80 -14.60
C ILE A 447 -14.12 -1.76 -15.16
N VAL A 448 -14.28 -1.26 -16.39
CA VAL A 448 -15.60 -1.13 -17.03
C VAL A 448 -16.16 -2.47 -17.51
N ASP A 449 -15.35 -3.30 -18.17
CA ASP A 449 -15.83 -4.51 -18.85
C ASP A 449 -16.01 -5.72 -17.89
N GLY A 450 -15.34 -5.74 -16.73
CA GLY A 450 -15.36 -6.92 -15.84
C GLY A 450 -15.63 -6.64 -14.38
N LEU A 451 -15.04 -5.57 -13.82
CA LEU A 451 -15.16 -5.30 -12.39
C LEU A 451 -16.52 -4.69 -12.02
N ALA A 452 -17.06 -3.83 -12.87
CA ALA A 452 -18.40 -3.26 -12.72
C ALA A 452 -19.48 -4.35 -12.60
N ASP A 453 -19.46 -5.35 -13.49
CA ASP A 453 -20.40 -6.46 -13.45
C ASP A 453 -20.19 -7.33 -12.21
N ALA A 454 -18.94 -7.63 -11.83
CA ALA A 454 -18.66 -8.38 -10.61
C ALA A 454 -19.17 -7.66 -9.35
N LEU A 455 -19.00 -6.34 -9.27
CA LEU A 455 -19.54 -5.51 -8.19
C LEU A 455 -21.07 -5.50 -8.21
N ALA A 456 -21.71 -5.38 -9.38
CA ALA A 456 -23.16 -5.43 -9.51
C ALA A 456 -23.73 -6.77 -9.02
N VAL A 457 -23.08 -7.90 -9.36
CA VAL A 457 -23.44 -9.23 -8.84
C VAL A 457 -23.33 -9.28 -7.32
N ARG A 458 -22.21 -8.84 -6.74
CA ARG A 458 -22.04 -8.84 -5.27
C ARG A 458 -23.04 -7.95 -4.56
N LEU A 459 -23.35 -6.78 -5.10
CA LEU A 459 -24.36 -5.88 -4.52
C LEU A 459 -25.77 -6.49 -4.59
N ALA A 460 -26.09 -7.20 -5.68
CA ALA A 460 -27.36 -7.92 -5.82
C ALA A 460 -27.47 -9.07 -4.81
N GLU A 461 -26.41 -9.88 -4.63
CA GLU A 461 -26.38 -10.97 -3.66
C GLU A 461 -26.64 -10.48 -2.22
N VAL A 462 -26.00 -9.36 -1.83
CA VAL A 462 -26.20 -8.78 -0.49
C VAL A 462 -27.62 -8.25 -0.32
N ARG A 463 -28.20 -7.61 -1.35
CA ARG A 463 -29.62 -7.19 -1.35
C ARG A 463 -30.55 -8.38 -1.14
N ASP A 464 -30.39 -9.43 -1.93
CA ASP A 464 -31.22 -10.62 -1.86
C ASP A 464 -31.11 -11.28 -0.48
N GLN A 465 -29.91 -11.28 0.12
CA GLN A 465 -29.72 -11.75 1.48
C GLN A 465 -30.47 -10.88 2.49
N VAL A 466 -30.34 -9.56 2.43
CA VAL A 466 -31.06 -8.63 3.32
C VAL A 466 -32.57 -8.78 3.19
N GLU A 467 -33.09 -8.95 1.97
CA GLU A 467 -34.51 -9.18 1.74
C GLU A 467 -35.00 -10.52 2.28
N ARG A 468 -34.23 -11.60 2.10
CA ARG A 468 -34.55 -12.91 2.69
C ARG A 468 -34.56 -12.84 4.20
N THR A 469 -33.53 -12.27 4.81
CA THR A 469 -33.45 -12.08 6.25
C THR A 469 -34.62 -11.22 6.76
N ASN A 470 -34.96 -10.13 6.07
CA ASN A 470 -36.11 -9.30 6.44
C ASN A 470 -37.45 -10.04 6.35
N ARG A 471 -37.61 -10.95 5.39
CA ARG A 471 -38.80 -11.81 5.31
C ARG A 471 -38.91 -12.73 6.53
N VAL A 472 -37.81 -13.36 6.93
CA VAL A 472 -37.76 -14.21 8.13
C VAL A 472 -38.03 -13.39 9.40
N LEU A 473 -37.36 -12.24 9.55
CA LEU A 473 -37.55 -11.35 10.70
C LEU A 473 -38.99 -10.80 10.78
N ALA A 474 -39.64 -10.57 9.65
CA ALA A 474 -41.02 -10.07 9.61
C ALA A 474 -42.06 -11.10 10.10
N ALA A 475 -41.72 -12.40 10.09
CA ALA A 475 -42.58 -13.45 10.62
C ALA A 475 -42.67 -13.43 12.17
N CYS A 476 -41.63 -12.93 12.85
CA CYS A 476 -41.63 -12.74 14.29
C CYS A 476 -42.39 -11.45 14.64
N ARG A 477 -43.65 -11.58 15.08
CA ARG A 477 -44.48 -10.43 15.52
C ARG A 477 -44.64 -10.45 17.03
N THR A 478 -44.12 -9.43 17.71
CA THR A 478 -44.35 -9.30 19.15
C THR A 478 -45.83 -9.01 19.46
N HIS A 479 -46.27 -9.32 20.68
CA HIS A 479 -47.64 -9.07 21.16
C HIS A 479 -47.99 -7.58 21.19
N PHE A 480 -46.98 -6.70 21.13
CA PHE A 480 -47.11 -5.25 21.04
C PHE A 480 -46.88 -4.71 19.62
N GLY A 481 -46.88 -5.59 18.61
CA GLY A 481 -46.84 -5.16 17.22
C GLY A 481 -45.48 -4.65 16.75
N ILE A 482 -44.39 -5.07 17.40
CA ILE A 482 -43.04 -4.66 16.99
C ILE A 482 -42.55 -5.59 15.89
N ARG A 483 -42.12 -4.99 14.78
CA ARG A 483 -41.37 -5.64 13.71
C ARG A 483 -39.95 -5.10 13.71
N VAL A 484 -38.99 -6.01 13.66
CA VAL A 484 -37.58 -5.69 13.49
C VAL A 484 -37.19 -6.03 12.05
N GLY A 485 -36.32 -5.21 11.46
CA GLY A 485 -35.72 -5.49 10.16
C GLY A 485 -34.33 -4.88 10.07
N LEU A 486 -33.65 -5.19 8.98
CA LEU A 486 -32.37 -4.64 8.60
C LEU A 486 -32.55 -3.71 7.40
N ARG A 487 -31.83 -2.59 7.42
CA ARG A 487 -31.64 -1.71 6.26
C ARG A 487 -30.18 -1.74 5.86
N TRP A 488 -29.96 -1.77 4.56
CA TRP A 488 -28.65 -1.70 3.93
C TRP A 488 -28.69 -0.57 2.91
N GLU A 489 -28.10 0.57 3.26
CA GLU A 489 -28.13 1.78 2.44
C GLU A 489 -26.83 2.56 2.59
N ILE A 490 -26.54 3.41 1.61
CA ILE A 490 -25.44 4.37 1.65
C ILE A 490 -25.79 5.47 2.66
N GLU A 491 -24.79 6.03 3.34
CA GLU A 491 -25.02 7.20 4.19
C GLU A 491 -25.50 8.40 3.36
N ALA A 492 -26.41 9.20 3.93
CA ALA A 492 -26.98 10.36 3.24
C ALA A 492 -25.92 11.43 2.89
N GLU A 493 -24.82 11.49 3.64
CA GLU A 493 -23.69 12.41 3.47
C GLU A 493 -22.59 11.86 2.55
N ALA A 494 -22.81 10.69 1.93
CA ALA A 494 -21.84 10.12 0.98
C ALA A 494 -21.66 11.02 -0.25
N ALA A 495 -20.44 10.99 -0.80
CA ALA A 495 -20.09 11.73 -2.01
C ALA A 495 -21.03 11.41 -3.19
N ASP A 496 -21.31 12.40 -4.02
CA ASP A 496 -22.21 12.29 -5.17
C ASP A 496 -21.78 11.16 -6.12
N ALA A 497 -20.47 11.08 -6.40
CA ALA A 497 -19.89 10.02 -7.24
C ALA A 497 -20.20 8.62 -6.71
N LEU A 498 -20.16 8.42 -5.40
CA LEU A 498 -20.50 7.13 -4.78
C LEU A 498 -22.00 6.83 -4.92
N ARG A 499 -22.86 7.82 -4.70
CA ARG A 499 -24.32 7.67 -4.83
C ARG A 499 -24.72 7.31 -6.27
N GLU A 500 -24.15 7.99 -7.25
CA GLU A 500 -24.38 7.72 -8.67
C GLU A 500 -23.85 6.34 -9.08
N THR A 501 -22.63 5.99 -8.66
CA THR A 501 -22.03 4.66 -8.89
C THR A 501 -22.96 3.56 -8.39
N VAL A 502 -23.41 3.64 -7.14
CA VAL A 502 -24.30 2.63 -6.58
C VAL A 502 -25.66 2.63 -7.28
N ALA A 503 -26.22 3.79 -7.65
CA ALA A 503 -27.47 3.85 -8.39
C ALA A 503 -27.40 3.16 -9.76
N LEU A 504 -26.26 3.26 -10.45
CA LEU A 504 -26.00 2.55 -11.70
C LEU A 504 -25.83 1.05 -11.47
N LEU A 505 -24.95 0.64 -10.54
CA LEU A 505 -24.75 -0.77 -10.19
C LEU A 505 -26.04 -1.45 -9.69
N SER A 506 -26.96 -0.67 -9.12
CA SER A 506 -28.26 -1.14 -8.62
C SER A 506 -29.22 -1.61 -9.69
N ARG A 507 -29.00 -1.26 -10.95
CA ARG A 507 -29.88 -1.67 -12.07
C ARG A 507 -29.80 -3.16 -12.37
N GLY A 508 -28.77 -3.84 -11.86
CA GLY A 508 -28.55 -5.27 -12.01
C GLY A 508 -27.45 -5.59 -13.02
N PRO A 509 -26.84 -6.79 -12.94
CA PRO A 509 -25.75 -7.21 -13.80
C PRO A 509 -26.21 -7.34 -15.26
N GLY A 510 -25.43 -6.85 -16.22
CA GLY A 510 -25.75 -6.92 -17.65
C GLY A 510 -26.95 -6.06 -18.11
N MET A 511 -27.50 -5.20 -17.24
CA MET A 511 -28.64 -4.32 -17.56
C MET A 511 -28.22 -2.87 -17.90
N LEU A 512 -26.92 -2.61 -17.99
CA LEU A 512 -26.36 -1.30 -18.33
C LEU A 512 -26.22 -1.18 -19.85
N ASP A 513 -26.75 -0.10 -20.42
CA ASP A 513 -26.46 0.29 -21.80
C ASP A 513 -25.05 0.90 -21.90
N ALA A 514 -24.56 1.09 -23.13
CA ALA A 514 -23.20 1.59 -23.37
C ALA A 514 -22.97 2.96 -22.71
N ASP A 515 -23.99 3.81 -22.66
CA ASP A 515 -23.92 5.14 -22.03
C ASP A 515 -23.85 5.03 -20.51
N ALA A 516 -24.65 4.16 -19.87
CA ALA A 516 -24.55 3.92 -18.43
C ALA A 516 -23.26 3.21 -18.03
N GLN A 517 -22.71 2.33 -18.89
CA GLN A 517 -21.38 1.73 -18.68
C GLN A 517 -20.27 2.78 -18.73
N ALA A 518 -20.32 3.70 -19.70
CA ALA A 518 -19.37 4.81 -19.78
C ALA A 518 -19.46 5.72 -18.55
N GLN A 519 -20.68 6.08 -18.13
CA GLN A 519 -20.91 6.87 -16.92
C GLN A 519 -20.40 6.14 -15.67
N LEU A 520 -20.68 4.85 -15.53
CA LEU A 520 -20.20 4.05 -14.40
C LEU A 520 -18.68 4.00 -14.35
N GLY A 521 -18.02 3.85 -15.51
CA GLY A 521 -16.55 3.88 -15.60
C GLY A 521 -15.96 5.21 -15.13
N GLU A 522 -16.58 6.33 -15.49
CA GLU A 522 -16.15 7.66 -15.07
C GLU A 522 -16.31 7.84 -13.54
N GLN A 523 -17.43 7.40 -12.97
CA GLN A 523 -17.66 7.50 -11.53
C GLN A 523 -16.75 6.58 -10.71
N LEU A 524 -16.49 5.34 -11.17
CA LEU A 524 -15.54 4.43 -10.53
C LEU A 524 -14.11 5.01 -10.56
N GLN A 525 -13.73 5.67 -11.66
CA GLN A 525 -12.44 6.34 -11.74
C GLN A 525 -12.35 7.51 -10.76
N ALA A 526 -13.41 8.31 -10.62
CA ALA A 526 -13.46 9.39 -9.64
C ALA A 526 -13.30 8.88 -8.18
N LEU A 527 -13.85 7.70 -7.86
CA LEU A 527 -13.64 7.07 -6.55
C LEU A 527 -12.17 6.65 -6.34
N ILE A 528 -11.52 6.11 -7.37
CA ILE A 528 -10.10 5.72 -7.31
C ILE A 528 -9.20 6.95 -7.15
N ASP A 529 -9.47 8.00 -7.91
CA ASP A 529 -8.69 9.24 -7.86
C ASP A 529 -8.85 9.93 -6.50
N ALA A 530 -10.05 9.92 -5.90
CA ALA A 530 -10.27 10.43 -4.55
C ALA A 530 -9.47 9.67 -3.47
N GLU A 531 -9.25 8.36 -3.61
CA GLU A 531 -8.36 7.60 -2.72
C GLU A 531 -6.89 7.86 -3.01
N ARG A 532 -6.53 8.10 -4.28
CA ARG A 532 -5.16 8.44 -4.69
C ARG A 532 -4.75 9.80 -4.13
N ASP A 533 -5.64 10.79 -4.12
CA ASP A 533 -5.41 12.13 -3.58
C ASP A 533 -5.14 12.14 -2.07
N ARG A 534 -5.60 11.11 -1.34
CA ARG A 534 -5.27 10.95 0.08
C ARG A 534 -3.81 10.53 0.31
N GLY A 535 -3.12 10.01 -0.72
CA GLY A 535 -1.68 9.75 -0.69
C GLY A 535 -1.25 8.50 0.08
N ASP A 536 -2.19 7.70 0.60
CA ASP A 536 -1.89 6.55 1.43
C ASP A 536 -1.80 5.26 0.61
N GLY A 537 -0.76 4.45 0.85
CA GLY A 537 -0.63 3.08 0.33
C GLY A 537 -0.25 2.93 -1.14
N THR A 538 -0.17 1.69 -1.59
CA THR A 538 0.13 1.35 -2.99
C THR A 538 -1.09 1.58 -3.90
N THR A 539 -0.89 1.70 -5.21
CA THR A 539 -2.01 1.85 -6.17
C THR A 539 -3.02 0.70 -6.07
N ALA A 540 -2.56 -0.52 -5.83
CA ALA A 540 -3.43 -1.67 -5.65
C ALA A 540 -4.31 -1.55 -4.38
N GLU A 541 -3.72 -1.08 -3.27
CA GLU A 541 -4.47 -0.82 -2.03
C GLU A 541 -5.47 0.31 -2.18
N GLN A 542 -5.12 1.38 -2.91
CA GLN A 542 -6.02 2.49 -3.20
C GLN A 542 -7.23 2.03 -4.01
N ILE A 543 -7.02 1.24 -5.05
CA ILE A 543 -8.11 0.64 -5.85
C ILE A 543 -8.96 -0.29 -4.97
N ALA A 544 -8.33 -1.14 -4.15
CA ALA A 544 -9.06 -2.05 -3.27
C ALA A 544 -9.95 -1.30 -2.26
N ARG A 545 -9.48 -0.18 -1.71
CA ARG A 545 -10.27 0.67 -0.80
C ARG A 545 -11.38 1.41 -1.53
N ALA A 546 -11.07 2.01 -2.68
CA ALA A 546 -12.05 2.75 -3.49
C ALA A 546 -13.23 1.86 -3.89
N LEU A 547 -12.95 0.59 -4.20
CA LEU A 547 -13.91 -0.38 -4.72
C LEU A 547 -14.45 -1.36 -3.67
N ASP A 548 -14.17 -1.11 -2.39
CA ASP A 548 -14.74 -1.90 -1.30
C ASP A 548 -16.20 -1.52 -1.04
N TYR A 549 -17.12 -2.23 -1.70
CA TYR A 549 -18.57 -2.02 -1.55
C TYR A 549 -19.08 -2.14 -0.11
N ARG A 550 -18.32 -2.79 0.79
CA ARG A 550 -18.65 -2.91 2.22
C ARG A 550 -18.46 -1.59 2.95
N ALA A 551 -17.52 -0.76 2.51
CA ALA A 551 -17.29 0.58 3.05
C ALA A 551 -18.33 1.58 2.54
N TRP A 552 -18.94 1.33 1.37
CA TRP A 552 -19.95 2.19 0.76
C TRP A 552 -21.30 2.17 1.47
N HIS A 553 -21.61 1.08 2.16
CA HIS A 553 -22.93 0.84 2.74
C HIS A 553 -22.86 0.70 4.26
N ARG A 554 -23.96 1.04 4.93
CA ARG A 554 -24.13 0.82 6.36
C ARG A 554 -25.35 -0.04 6.64
N PHE A 555 -25.20 -0.95 7.58
CA PHE A 555 -26.31 -1.66 8.18
C PHE A 555 -26.89 -0.87 9.34
N TRP A 556 -28.21 -0.77 9.40
CA TRP A 556 -28.90 -0.35 10.60
C TRP A 556 -30.16 -1.14 10.83
N VAL A 557 -30.45 -1.37 12.11
CA VAL A 557 -31.65 -2.07 12.54
C VAL A 557 -32.81 -1.10 12.50
N GLN A 558 -33.87 -1.45 11.79
CA GLN A 558 -35.13 -0.71 11.77
C GLN A 558 -36.15 -1.38 12.66
N VAL A 559 -36.93 -0.57 13.36
CA VAL A 559 -38.01 -1.01 14.24
C VAL A 559 -39.29 -0.29 13.82
N THR A 560 -40.33 -1.08 13.58
CA THR A 560 -41.67 -0.59 13.27
C THR A 560 -42.61 -1.04 14.38
N ARG A 561 -43.33 -0.10 15.00
CA ARG A 561 -44.42 -0.41 15.94
C ARG A 561 -45.74 -0.37 15.15
N ASP A 562 -46.69 -1.26 15.45
CA ASP A 562 -47.95 -1.38 14.72
C ASP A 562 -48.63 -0.01 14.50
N GLY A 563 -48.90 0.31 13.23
CA GLY A 563 -49.50 1.59 12.79
C GLY A 563 -48.57 2.82 12.85
N GLY A 564 -47.32 2.67 13.33
CA GLY A 564 -46.35 3.75 13.44
C GLY A 564 -45.29 3.75 12.32
N PRO A 565 -44.53 4.86 12.18
CA PRO A 565 -43.45 4.94 11.20
C PRO A 565 -42.27 4.04 11.59
N THR A 566 -41.60 3.47 10.59
CA THR A 566 -40.35 2.74 10.75
C THR A 566 -39.24 3.69 11.20
N ARG A 567 -38.53 3.33 12.28
CA ARG A 567 -37.45 4.16 12.87
C ARG A 567 -36.18 3.34 13.03
N LYS A 568 -35.02 4.01 12.92
CA LYS A 568 -33.73 3.42 13.27
C LYS A 568 -33.69 3.09 14.77
N LEU A 569 -33.23 1.89 15.10
CA LEU A 569 -32.99 1.48 16.48
C LEU A 569 -31.91 2.39 17.08
N THR A 570 -32.28 3.09 18.15
CA THR A 570 -31.38 3.96 18.92
C THR A 570 -31.42 3.55 20.38
N ASN A 571 -30.40 3.91 21.16
CA ASN A 571 -30.40 3.64 22.60
C ASN A 571 -31.65 4.18 23.31
N ARG A 572 -32.17 5.34 22.88
CA ARG A 572 -33.42 5.89 23.41
C ARG A 572 -34.62 4.97 23.13
N LEU A 573 -34.73 4.47 21.90
CA LEU A 573 -35.81 3.55 21.50
C LEU A 573 -35.70 2.20 22.21
N LEU A 574 -34.47 1.73 22.43
CA LEU A 574 -34.18 0.49 23.15
C LEU A 574 -34.54 0.57 24.64
N VAL A 575 -34.23 1.69 25.30
CA VAL A 575 -34.57 1.93 26.72
C VAL A 575 -36.07 2.16 26.93
N ALA A 576 -36.76 2.73 25.94
CA ALA A 576 -38.21 2.94 25.98
C ALA A 576 -39.05 1.66 25.78
N GLY A 577 -38.44 0.57 25.32
CA GLY A 577 -39.11 -0.72 25.14
C GLY A 577 -39.31 -1.47 26.47
N SER A 578 -40.33 -2.33 26.52
CA SER A 578 -40.48 -3.27 27.63
C SER A 578 -39.29 -4.26 27.68
N GLY A 579 -39.06 -4.93 28.82
CA GLY A 579 -37.94 -5.87 28.98
C GLY A 579 -37.89 -6.95 27.87
N GLY A 580 -39.05 -7.52 27.53
CA GLY A 580 -39.18 -8.49 26.44
C GLY A 580 -39.01 -7.87 25.05
N GLU A 581 -39.57 -6.67 24.81
CA GLU A 581 -39.35 -5.95 23.53
C GLU A 581 -37.87 -5.62 23.32
N ARG A 582 -37.17 -5.22 24.38
CA ARG A 582 -35.75 -4.92 24.35
C ARG A 582 -34.93 -6.14 23.98
N ALA A 583 -35.25 -7.29 24.56
CA ALA A 583 -34.57 -8.55 24.24
C ALA A 583 -34.76 -8.93 22.77
N ILE A 584 -35.99 -8.81 22.24
CA ILE A 584 -36.30 -9.11 20.84
C ILE A 584 -35.59 -8.14 19.88
N MET A 585 -35.63 -6.83 20.15
CA MET A 585 -34.94 -5.81 19.36
C MET A 585 -33.42 -6.00 19.30
N LEU A 586 -32.84 -6.68 20.29
CA LEU A 586 -31.40 -6.96 20.34
C LEU A 586 -31.03 -8.32 19.74
N GLN A 587 -31.79 -9.37 20.08
CA GLN A 587 -31.47 -10.75 19.70
C GLN A 587 -31.79 -11.06 18.24
N LEU A 588 -32.90 -10.55 17.69
CA LEU A 588 -33.26 -10.82 16.29
C LEU A 588 -32.21 -10.32 15.29
N PRO A 589 -31.69 -9.07 15.41
CA PRO A 589 -30.57 -8.63 14.57
C PRO A 589 -29.29 -9.45 14.76
N LEU A 590 -29.03 -9.94 15.98
CA LEU A 590 -27.88 -10.81 16.25
C LEU A 590 -28.01 -12.16 15.56
N PHE A 591 -29.20 -12.78 15.59
CA PHE A 591 -29.46 -14.04 14.87
C PHE A 591 -29.30 -13.85 13.37
N ALA A 592 -29.85 -12.76 12.83
CA ALA A 592 -29.68 -12.39 11.43
C ALA A 592 -28.20 -12.17 11.05
N ALA A 593 -27.44 -11.46 11.88
CA ALA A 593 -26.02 -11.23 11.66
C ALA A 593 -25.21 -12.53 11.72
N LEU A 594 -25.54 -13.42 12.66
CA LEU A 594 -24.87 -14.72 12.81
C LEU A 594 -25.18 -15.64 11.63
N ALA A 595 -26.43 -15.69 11.17
CA ALA A 595 -26.80 -16.42 9.97
C ALA A 595 -26.04 -15.90 8.74
N GLY A 596 -25.94 -14.57 8.58
CA GLY A 596 -25.16 -13.97 7.52
C GLY A 596 -23.66 -14.27 7.61
N PHE A 597 -23.10 -14.34 8.82
CA PHE A 597 -21.71 -14.75 9.05
C PHE A 597 -21.47 -16.19 8.58
N PHE A 598 -22.36 -17.12 8.93
CA PHE A 598 -22.24 -18.52 8.51
C PHE A 598 -22.52 -18.74 7.01
N ASP A 599 -23.41 -17.94 6.40
CA ASP A 599 -23.63 -17.96 4.95
C ASP A 599 -22.35 -17.61 4.16
N GLY A 600 -21.45 -16.82 4.77
CA GLY A 600 -20.16 -16.45 4.18
C GLY A 600 -19.06 -17.52 4.30
N ALA A 601 -19.32 -18.65 4.97
CA ALA A 601 -18.34 -19.72 5.11
C ALA A 601 -18.10 -20.44 3.78
N ALA A 602 -16.83 -20.69 3.43
CA ALA A 602 -16.46 -21.33 2.15
C ALA A 602 -16.83 -22.82 2.07
N LEU A 603 -17.05 -23.47 3.22
CA LEU A 603 -17.42 -24.88 3.34
C LEU A 603 -18.62 -25.02 4.28
N PRO A 604 -19.46 -26.05 4.11
CA PRO A 604 -20.51 -26.36 5.08
C PRO A 604 -19.92 -26.52 6.48
N CYS A 605 -20.31 -25.64 7.40
CA CYS A 605 -19.86 -25.66 8.79
C CYS A 605 -21.06 -25.71 9.75
N PRO A 606 -20.93 -26.30 10.95
CA PRO A 606 -21.97 -26.24 11.98
C PRO A 606 -22.33 -24.78 12.31
N ARG A 607 -23.62 -24.45 12.39
CA ARG A 607 -24.12 -23.07 12.52
C ARG A 607 -24.58 -22.80 13.95
N ALA A 608 -23.70 -23.08 14.91
CA ALA A 608 -24.06 -23.13 16.33
C ALA A 608 -24.19 -21.75 16.99
N LEU A 609 -25.30 -21.56 17.68
CA LEU A 609 -25.61 -20.46 18.59
C LEU A 609 -25.70 -20.99 20.02
N VAL A 610 -24.87 -20.50 20.93
CA VAL A 610 -24.90 -20.87 22.35
C VAL A 610 -25.42 -19.69 23.16
N LEU A 611 -26.52 -19.87 23.89
CA LEU A 611 -27.12 -18.83 24.74
C LEU A 611 -27.22 -19.31 26.20
N ASP A 612 -26.67 -18.53 27.11
CA ASP A 612 -26.94 -18.66 28.54
C ASP A 612 -28.07 -17.71 28.94
N GLU A 613 -28.91 -18.13 29.88
CA GLU A 613 -30.14 -17.43 30.27
C GLU A 613 -31.03 -17.02 29.08
N ALA A 614 -31.21 -17.95 28.14
CA ALA A 614 -31.97 -17.72 26.93
C ALA A 614 -33.43 -17.33 27.24
N PHE A 615 -33.87 -16.28 26.54
CA PHE A 615 -35.21 -15.71 26.60
C PHE A 615 -35.65 -15.24 28.00
N GLU A 616 -34.70 -14.87 28.87
CA GLU A 616 -35.03 -14.24 30.14
C GLU A 616 -35.83 -12.94 29.92
N GLY A 617 -37.00 -12.83 30.57
CA GLY A 617 -37.86 -11.65 30.47
C GLY A 617 -38.72 -11.60 29.20
N ILE A 618 -38.71 -12.65 28.40
CA ILE A 618 -39.56 -12.84 27.23
C ILE A 618 -40.71 -13.80 27.58
N ASP A 619 -41.90 -13.60 27.01
CA ASP A 619 -43.04 -14.51 27.20
C ASP A 619 -42.92 -15.80 26.36
N ASP A 620 -43.71 -16.82 26.70
CA ASP A 620 -43.65 -18.13 26.03
C ASP A 620 -44.00 -18.03 24.52
N ALA A 621 -44.79 -17.02 24.11
CA ALA A 621 -45.20 -16.83 22.73
C ALA A 621 -44.09 -16.23 21.86
N HIS A 622 -43.34 -15.23 22.36
CA HIS A 622 -42.20 -14.67 21.64
C HIS A 622 -40.99 -15.58 21.68
N ALA A 623 -40.75 -16.28 22.80
CA ALA A 623 -39.71 -17.31 22.85
C ALA A 623 -39.93 -18.36 21.75
N ARG A 624 -41.20 -18.70 21.48
CA ARG A 624 -41.58 -19.57 20.35
C ARG A 624 -41.22 -19.00 18.99
N GLN A 625 -41.65 -17.77 18.71
CA GLN A 625 -41.36 -17.14 17.43
C GLN A 625 -39.84 -16.98 17.20
N MET A 626 -39.08 -16.69 18.26
CA MET A 626 -37.62 -16.58 18.17
C MET A 626 -36.98 -17.93 17.85
N LEU A 627 -37.47 -19.03 18.43
CA LEU A 627 -37.04 -20.38 18.04
C LEU A 627 -37.41 -20.74 16.60
N GLU A 628 -38.59 -20.32 16.13
CA GLU A 628 -39.00 -20.49 14.73
C GLU A 628 -38.06 -19.69 13.80
N VAL A 629 -37.70 -18.46 14.16
CA VAL A 629 -36.70 -17.65 13.42
C VAL A 629 -35.34 -18.34 13.38
N LEU A 630 -34.87 -18.94 14.49
CA LEU A 630 -33.60 -19.69 14.49
C LEU A 630 -33.63 -20.85 13.50
N GLY A 631 -34.75 -21.57 13.41
CA GLY A 631 -34.94 -22.64 12.42
C GLY A 631 -34.97 -22.12 10.98
N GLU A 632 -35.69 -21.04 10.70
CA GLU A 632 -35.76 -20.42 9.38
C GLU A 632 -34.43 -19.78 8.93
N LEU A 633 -33.59 -19.37 9.87
CA LEU A 633 -32.23 -18.87 9.63
C LEU A 633 -31.18 -19.99 9.53
N ASP A 634 -31.61 -21.26 9.62
CA ASP A 634 -30.74 -22.44 9.62
C ASP A 634 -29.64 -22.34 10.69
N LEU A 635 -30.01 -21.98 11.91
CA LEU A 635 -29.09 -21.89 13.04
C LEU A 635 -29.30 -23.07 14.00
N ASP A 636 -28.22 -23.82 14.24
CA ASP A 636 -28.16 -24.79 15.32
C ASP A 636 -28.10 -24.05 16.65
N PHE A 637 -28.75 -24.56 17.71
CA PHE A 637 -28.72 -23.89 19.01
C PHE A 637 -28.44 -24.82 20.18
N MET A 638 -27.74 -24.28 21.18
CA MET A 638 -27.61 -24.84 22.52
C MET A 638 -27.94 -23.75 23.52
N MET A 639 -28.95 -23.97 24.35
CA MET A 639 -29.46 -22.92 25.24
C MET A 639 -29.66 -23.41 26.65
N ALA A 640 -29.27 -22.61 27.63
CA ALA A 640 -29.62 -22.77 29.02
C ALA A 640 -30.71 -21.78 29.40
N SER A 641 -31.78 -22.25 30.06
CA SER A 641 -32.87 -21.39 30.54
C SER A 641 -33.63 -22.07 31.66
N TYR A 642 -34.04 -21.29 32.66
CA TYR A 642 -34.88 -21.76 33.77
C TYR A 642 -36.39 -21.64 33.48
N LYS A 643 -36.79 -20.99 32.38
CA LYS A 643 -38.19 -20.72 32.01
C LYS A 643 -38.69 -21.50 30.80
N LEU A 644 -37.80 -21.88 29.88
CA LEU A 644 -38.17 -22.55 28.63
C LEU A 644 -38.89 -23.87 28.90
N ARG A 645 -40.17 -23.93 28.53
CA ARG A 645 -41.01 -25.13 28.57
C ARG A 645 -41.06 -25.81 27.19
N PRO A 646 -41.32 -27.13 27.10
CA PRO A 646 -41.24 -27.87 25.83
C PRO A 646 -42.30 -27.56 24.76
N PHE A 647 -43.16 -26.54 24.90
CA PHE A 647 -44.27 -26.28 23.96
C PHE A 647 -43.96 -25.33 22.78
N VAL A 648 -42.67 -25.08 22.51
CA VAL A 648 -42.23 -23.75 22.05
C VAL A 648 -41.69 -23.70 20.60
N PRO A 649 -41.41 -24.78 19.85
CA PRO A 649 -41.33 -24.69 18.36
C PRO A 649 -41.76 -25.95 17.57
N THR A 650 -41.92 -25.82 16.25
CA THR A 650 -42.18 -26.91 15.27
C THR A 650 -40.95 -27.81 15.00
N HIS A 651 -39.74 -27.35 15.34
CA HIS A 651 -38.48 -28.05 15.08
C HIS A 651 -38.13 -29.05 16.18
N ARG A 652 -37.38 -30.11 15.83
CA ARG A 652 -36.94 -31.15 16.78
C ARG A 652 -35.74 -30.65 17.58
N PHE A 653 -35.73 -30.83 18.90
CA PHE A 653 -34.57 -30.51 19.74
C PHE A 653 -34.49 -31.43 20.96
N ALA A 654 -33.29 -31.53 21.54
CA ALA A 654 -33.07 -32.23 22.80
C ALA A 654 -33.22 -31.25 23.97
N LEU A 655 -33.99 -31.65 24.99
CA LEU A 655 -34.15 -30.95 26.25
C LEU A 655 -33.38 -31.73 27.33
N ILE A 656 -32.49 -31.05 28.06
CA ILE A 656 -31.79 -31.64 29.20
C ILE A 656 -32.23 -30.90 30.46
N ASN A 657 -33.08 -31.55 31.26
CA ASN A 657 -33.51 -31.01 32.55
C ASN A 657 -32.45 -31.32 33.62
N LEU A 658 -31.72 -30.29 34.05
CA LEU A 658 -30.73 -30.41 35.11
C LEU A 658 -31.40 -30.23 36.48
N ARG A 659 -31.31 -31.26 37.34
CA ARG A 659 -31.82 -31.22 38.72
C ARG A 659 -30.69 -31.40 39.71
N ARG A 660 -30.62 -30.49 40.69
CA ARG A 660 -29.69 -30.56 41.81
C ARG A 660 -30.40 -31.04 43.07
N PHE A 661 -29.93 -32.11 43.67
CA PHE A 661 -30.47 -32.62 44.93
C PHE A 661 -29.74 -31.95 46.10
N ARG A 662 -30.42 -31.16 46.94
CA ARG A 662 -29.74 -30.42 48.04
C ARG A 662 -29.01 -31.31 49.04
N SER A 663 -29.45 -32.56 49.20
CA SER A 663 -28.85 -33.55 50.10
C SER A 663 -27.63 -34.27 49.51
N GLN A 664 -27.38 -34.18 48.21
CA GLN A 664 -26.29 -34.87 47.52
C GLN A 664 -25.50 -33.88 46.66
N ARG A 665 -24.17 -33.93 46.66
CA ARG A 665 -23.35 -33.05 45.78
C ARG A 665 -23.36 -33.54 44.32
N VAL A 666 -24.54 -33.84 43.78
CA VAL A 666 -24.75 -34.42 42.46
C VAL A 666 -25.79 -33.60 41.70
N VAL A 667 -25.53 -33.40 40.40
CA VAL A 667 -26.48 -32.87 39.43
C VAL A 667 -26.86 -34.00 38.50
N VAL A 668 -28.16 -34.25 38.34
CA VAL A 668 -28.70 -35.26 37.43
C VAL A 668 -29.33 -34.57 36.24
N GLY A 669 -28.89 -34.94 35.04
CA GLY A 669 -29.51 -34.50 33.80
C GLY A 669 -30.50 -35.54 33.30
N GLN A 670 -31.75 -35.15 33.11
CA GLN A 670 -32.75 -35.98 32.44
C GLN A 670 -32.92 -35.47 31.01
N ARG A 671 -32.59 -36.32 30.04
CA ARG A 671 -32.76 -36.01 28.61
C ARG A 671 -34.18 -36.35 28.16
N SER A 672 -34.74 -35.51 27.30
CA SER A 672 -35.98 -35.74 26.57
C SER A 672 -35.84 -35.14 25.17
N VAL A 673 -36.58 -35.66 24.21
CA VAL A 673 -36.53 -35.17 22.81
C VAL A 673 -37.89 -34.62 22.44
N TRP A 674 -37.93 -33.35 22.04
CA TRP A 674 -39.11 -32.76 21.44
C TRP A 674 -39.13 -33.09 19.94
N THR A 675 -40.24 -33.61 19.46
CA THR A 675 -40.40 -34.08 18.06
C THR A 675 -41.03 -33.04 17.13
N GLY A 676 -41.39 -31.86 17.63
CA GLY A 676 -42.21 -30.86 16.94
C GLY A 676 -43.69 -30.91 17.35
N SER A 677 -44.16 -32.04 17.89
CA SER A 677 -45.54 -32.21 18.37
C SER A 677 -45.65 -32.82 19.77
N GLN A 678 -44.72 -33.68 20.15
CA GLN A 678 -44.73 -34.37 21.45
C GLN A 678 -43.32 -34.47 22.06
N LEU A 679 -43.28 -34.50 23.40
CA LEU A 679 -42.07 -34.72 24.18
C LEU A 679 -41.91 -36.22 24.45
N LEU A 680 -40.83 -36.82 23.97
CA LEU A 680 -40.49 -38.20 24.22
C LEU A 680 -39.40 -38.27 25.30
N ALA A 681 -39.56 -39.17 26.26
CA ALA A 681 -38.46 -39.54 27.13
C ALA A 681 -37.41 -40.30 26.32
N ASP A 682 -36.16 -39.98 26.54
CA ASP A 682 -35.04 -40.74 26.00
C ASP A 682 -34.88 -41.95 26.94
N GLU A 683 -35.18 -43.17 26.45
CA GLU A 683 -35.03 -44.41 27.23
C GLU A 683 -33.57 -44.72 27.55
#